data_AF-A0A9P7JWM8-F1
#
_entry.id   AF-A0A9P7JWM8-F1
#
_cell.length_a   1.000
_cell.length_b   1.000
_cell.length_c   1.000
_cell.angle_alpha   90.00
_cell.angle_beta   90.00
_cell.angle_gamma   90.00
#
_symmetry.space_group_name_H-M   'P 1'
#
loop_
_entity.id
_entity.type
_entity.pdbx_description
1 polymer ?
#
loop_
_entity_poly.entity_id
_entity_poly.type
_entity_poly.pdbx_seq_one_letter_code
_entity_poly.pdbx_strand_id
1 'polypeptide(L)'
;MSSDWTLKFKSILDQFEQDFQSNKDSSTHRSHVVKKVKNAILKAQGDHPGVTLPSSLKKAIQTYYYEMIDSDSEKSDKEAEPDVEDEPVVTVEEREAAAHPKTAVFYKKECNEWDVAQKLFKQEIDDYDKAERARKELDDSIKHRMGHAREWFKKMTAEQEKEVKDAMEKWNKEGAPEEIQAVYRKNNLKKKLEEISEELRHTMGCRVVMLVSHKKKTDKSLAVTLHESKPQSVKKKISVSSDGIKEWSSTGFELFAEWSKTEFYPTDEDQDDLEIDDSDKAEAESELILDEEGYAKLPSRKGVALRGQQDLIRNIFLASYKVFTKSNRPVPWRQIVANAPHYLEATCVPETLVVRDPSHMRLEDVSSLWHHWKSRSLARKKLVIFINAKKSDKMTKVADKGEGKKRKTKDYVEVFSSDEAEVNLASSDSTKGRIVLAGDSLSIAPASVLFNEVYDERWVFLRGLSMDDNYLELVDATQDLATSSEQMTDHSDWPSWAKWSWRHDYLPKDIHESQKMLEASLKKLRTANISNATSAISVVLGLGMLFRECKRVIEYEEDEAPLDTPAYLANFVFDLSFLHLLEGAVSDVLSSVVGIIELQMRDRYLQNEEDENTEGKQGEVSAKVQDIEMEQEKEKEKDAEVEE
;
A
#
# COMPACT_ATOMS: atom_id res chain seq x y z
N MET A 1 30.16 -20.40 -8.31
CA MET A 1 30.09 -21.71 -7.62
C MET A 1 28.65 -22.19 -7.65
N SER A 2 28.35 -23.33 -8.29
CA SER A 2 26.96 -23.84 -8.37
C SER A 2 26.54 -24.31 -6.98
N SER A 3 25.53 -23.68 -6.39
CA SER A 3 24.98 -24.11 -5.09
C SER A 3 24.30 -25.48 -5.23
N ASP A 4 24.39 -26.34 -4.22
CA ASP A 4 23.95 -27.75 -4.27
C ASP A 4 22.51 -27.93 -4.80
N TRP A 5 21.60 -27.01 -4.48
CA TRP A 5 20.22 -27.03 -4.98
C TRP A 5 20.10 -26.76 -6.50
N THR A 6 20.97 -25.93 -7.09
CA THR A 6 20.93 -25.63 -8.53
C THR A 6 21.24 -26.87 -9.37
N LEU A 7 22.20 -27.70 -8.91
CA LEU A 7 22.55 -28.95 -9.58
C LEU A 7 21.43 -29.98 -9.47
N LYS A 8 20.83 -30.10 -8.28
CA LYS A 8 19.76 -31.08 -8.03
C LYS A 8 18.47 -30.75 -8.77
N PHE A 9 18.12 -29.47 -8.89
CA PHE A 9 16.91 -29.03 -9.59
C PHE A 9 17.17 -28.51 -11.01
N LYS A 10 18.33 -28.81 -11.59
CA LYS A 10 18.72 -28.33 -12.92
C LYS A 10 17.69 -28.63 -14.00
N SER A 11 17.14 -29.84 -14.03
CA SER A 11 16.11 -30.20 -15.01
C SER A 11 14.86 -29.31 -14.95
N ILE A 12 14.49 -28.81 -13.78
CA ILE A 12 13.36 -27.89 -13.62
C ILE A 12 13.78 -26.49 -14.07
N LEU A 13 14.99 -26.05 -13.74
CA LEU A 13 15.51 -24.76 -14.16
C LEU A 13 15.62 -24.68 -15.70
N ASP A 14 16.25 -25.68 -16.32
CA ASP A 14 16.41 -25.76 -17.79
C ASP A 14 15.04 -25.77 -18.51
N GLN A 15 14.03 -26.42 -17.93
CA GLN A 15 12.67 -26.49 -18.51
C GLN A 15 12.02 -25.10 -18.67
N PHE A 16 12.30 -24.16 -17.77
CA PHE A 16 11.69 -22.83 -17.75
C PHE A 16 12.63 -21.72 -18.26
N GLU A 17 13.84 -22.07 -18.67
CA GLU A 17 14.85 -21.11 -19.13
C GLU A 17 14.38 -20.34 -20.37
N GLN A 18 13.91 -21.05 -21.40
CA GLN A 18 13.46 -20.42 -22.64
C GLN A 18 12.26 -19.50 -22.41
N ASP A 19 11.34 -19.87 -21.51
CA ASP A 19 10.20 -19.04 -21.09
C ASP A 19 10.68 -17.76 -20.38
N PHE A 20 11.72 -17.86 -19.54
CA PHE A 20 12.29 -16.71 -18.84
C PHE A 20 13.04 -15.78 -19.81
N GLN A 21 13.82 -16.34 -20.73
CA GLN A 21 14.58 -15.61 -21.74
C GLN A 21 13.66 -14.95 -22.78
N SER A 22 12.59 -15.61 -23.22
CA SER A 22 11.68 -15.06 -24.24
C SER A 22 10.86 -13.86 -23.75
N ASN A 23 10.91 -13.55 -22.45
CA ASN A 23 10.18 -12.45 -21.82
C ASN A 23 11.14 -11.37 -21.27
N LYS A 24 12.21 -11.02 -22.00
CA LYS A 24 13.22 -10.07 -21.48
C LYS A 24 12.62 -8.73 -21.07
N ASP A 25 11.65 -8.24 -21.82
CA ASP A 25 11.07 -6.90 -21.66
C ASP A 25 9.88 -6.86 -20.67
N SER A 26 9.44 -8.01 -20.15
CA SER A 26 8.26 -8.08 -19.28
C SER A 26 8.57 -8.63 -17.89
N SER A 27 8.86 -7.72 -16.96
CA SER A 27 9.08 -8.02 -15.53
C SER A 27 7.94 -8.86 -14.91
N THR A 28 6.69 -8.58 -15.30
CA THR A 28 5.53 -9.34 -14.81
C THR A 28 5.54 -10.80 -15.27
N HIS A 29 5.91 -11.07 -16.52
CA HIS A 29 6.01 -12.44 -17.05
C HIS A 29 7.19 -13.18 -16.42
N ARG A 30 8.37 -12.55 -16.30
CA ARG A 30 9.52 -13.13 -15.59
C ARG A 30 9.19 -13.51 -14.15
N SER A 31 8.50 -12.64 -13.40
CA SER A 31 8.04 -12.95 -12.04
C SER A 31 7.06 -14.13 -12.00
N HIS A 32 6.23 -14.30 -13.03
CA HIS A 32 5.32 -15.43 -13.16
C HIS A 32 6.08 -16.75 -13.45
N VAL A 33 7.08 -16.72 -14.34
CA VAL A 33 7.96 -17.86 -14.63
C VAL A 33 8.71 -18.29 -13.37
N VAL A 34 9.32 -17.35 -12.64
CA VAL A 34 10.01 -17.64 -11.35
C VAL A 34 9.05 -18.28 -10.35
N LYS A 35 7.78 -17.84 -10.30
CA LYS A 35 6.76 -18.45 -9.43
C LYS A 35 6.43 -19.90 -9.85
N LYS A 36 6.35 -20.18 -11.16
CA LYS A 36 6.15 -21.55 -11.67
C LYS A 36 7.33 -22.45 -11.31
N VAL A 37 8.56 -21.99 -11.52
CA VAL A 37 9.79 -22.71 -11.17
C VAL A 37 9.83 -23.00 -9.66
N LYS A 38 9.56 -22.00 -8.82
CA LYS A 38 9.50 -22.18 -7.36
C LYS A 38 8.53 -23.29 -6.97
N ASN A 39 7.33 -23.28 -7.53
CA ASN A 39 6.32 -24.29 -7.21
C ASN A 39 6.72 -25.68 -7.71
N ALA A 40 7.39 -25.78 -8.85
CA ALA A 40 7.91 -27.04 -9.38
C ALA A 40 9.03 -27.60 -8.49
N ILE A 41 9.96 -26.77 -8.04
CA ILE A 41 11.03 -27.16 -7.10
C ILE A 41 10.45 -27.63 -5.77
N LEU A 42 9.50 -26.89 -5.19
CA LEU A 42 8.85 -27.29 -3.93
C LEU A 42 8.07 -28.61 -4.05
N LYS A 43 7.51 -28.89 -5.22
CA LYS A 43 6.84 -30.17 -5.48
C LYS A 43 7.85 -31.33 -5.59
N ALA A 44 8.96 -31.11 -6.29
CA ALA A 44 10.01 -32.10 -6.49
C ALA A 44 10.89 -32.30 -5.24
N GLN A 45 10.87 -31.37 -4.28
CA GLN A 45 11.61 -31.49 -3.03
C GLN A 45 11.22 -32.73 -2.23
N GLY A 46 9.96 -33.21 -2.35
CA GLY A 46 9.51 -34.44 -1.72
C GLY A 46 10.28 -35.69 -2.18
N ASP A 47 10.82 -35.67 -3.39
CA ASP A 47 11.59 -36.77 -3.98
C ASP A 47 13.11 -36.66 -3.69
N HIS A 48 13.54 -35.57 -3.06
CA HIS A 48 14.94 -35.27 -2.73
C HIS A 48 15.11 -34.86 -1.25
N PRO A 49 14.84 -35.76 -0.29
CA PRO A 49 15.07 -35.49 1.12
C PRO A 49 16.58 -35.31 1.37
N GLY A 50 16.99 -34.11 1.76
CA GLY A 50 18.40 -33.77 2.04
C GLY A 50 18.92 -32.53 1.32
N VAL A 51 18.18 -32.00 0.33
CA VAL A 51 18.57 -30.74 -0.33
C VAL A 51 18.01 -29.54 0.43
N THR A 52 18.91 -28.75 1.03
CA THR A 52 18.55 -27.51 1.70
C THR A 52 18.28 -26.42 0.65
N LEU A 53 17.03 -25.95 0.60
CA LEU A 53 16.65 -24.84 -0.28
C LEU A 53 17.00 -23.49 0.38
N PRO A 54 17.41 -22.47 -0.40
CA PRO A 54 17.64 -21.12 0.12
C PRO A 54 16.40 -20.54 0.81
N SER A 55 16.59 -19.80 1.90
CA SER A 55 15.51 -19.12 2.64
C SER A 55 14.67 -18.20 1.74
N SER A 56 15.30 -17.58 0.75
CA SER A 56 14.65 -16.81 -0.31
C SER A 56 14.78 -17.49 -1.68
N LEU A 57 14.24 -18.70 -1.82
CA LEU A 57 14.25 -19.49 -3.06
C LEU A 57 13.81 -18.69 -4.30
N LYS A 58 12.85 -17.77 -4.17
CA LYS A 58 12.40 -16.92 -5.28
C LYS A 58 13.54 -16.03 -5.81
N LYS A 59 14.28 -15.40 -4.89
CA LYS A 59 15.43 -14.54 -5.24
C LYS A 59 16.56 -15.36 -5.83
N ALA A 60 16.83 -16.53 -5.27
CA ALA A 60 17.87 -17.44 -5.77
C ALA A 60 17.59 -17.94 -7.21
N ILE A 61 16.34 -18.32 -7.52
CA ILE A 61 15.92 -18.68 -8.90
C ILE A 61 16.08 -17.48 -9.84
N GLN A 62 15.71 -16.29 -9.38
CA GLN A 62 15.80 -15.07 -10.18
C GLN A 62 17.27 -14.73 -10.49
N THR A 63 18.15 -14.78 -9.49
CA THR A 63 19.60 -14.60 -9.65
C THR A 63 20.19 -15.62 -10.63
N TYR A 64 19.83 -16.91 -10.50
CA TYR A 64 20.30 -17.96 -11.40
C TYR A 64 20.05 -17.65 -12.88
N TYR A 65 18.85 -17.19 -13.25
CA TYR A 65 18.57 -16.84 -14.65
C TYR A 65 19.22 -15.54 -15.10
N TYR A 66 19.44 -14.57 -14.21
CA TYR A 66 20.15 -13.34 -14.58
C TYR A 66 21.63 -13.58 -14.85
N GLU A 67 22.28 -14.41 -14.04
CA GLU A 67 23.68 -14.81 -14.25
C GLU A 67 23.88 -15.47 -15.63
N MET A 68 22.91 -16.26 -16.10
CA MET A 68 22.98 -16.86 -17.43
C MET A 68 22.81 -15.83 -18.56
N ILE A 69 21.94 -14.84 -18.38
CA ILE A 69 21.74 -13.78 -19.38
C ILE A 69 22.99 -12.90 -19.51
N ASP A 70 23.63 -12.56 -18.40
CA ASP A 70 24.84 -11.73 -18.40
C ASP A 70 26.05 -12.51 -18.96
N SER A 71 26.10 -13.83 -18.74
CA SER A 71 27.19 -14.67 -19.27
C SER A 71 27.16 -14.89 -20.79
N ASP A 72 26.01 -14.67 -21.44
CA ASP A 72 25.86 -14.76 -22.88
C ASP A 72 26.15 -13.43 -23.60
N SER A 73 26.06 -12.27 -22.93
CA SER A 73 26.45 -10.99 -23.54
C SER A 73 27.97 -10.79 -23.60
N GLU A 74 28.74 -11.44 -22.74
CA GLU A 74 30.22 -11.33 -22.77
C GLU A 74 30.90 -12.27 -23.80
N LYS A 75 30.14 -13.15 -24.47
CA LYS A 75 30.71 -14.15 -25.40
C LYS A 75 30.56 -13.81 -26.89
N SER A 76 29.81 -12.77 -27.27
CA SER A 76 29.75 -12.31 -28.67
C SER A 76 30.78 -11.25 -29.04
N ASP A 77 31.45 -10.64 -28.06
CA ASP A 77 32.19 -9.38 -28.30
C ASP A 77 33.73 -9.53 -28.26
N LYS A 78 34.25 -10.77 -28.34
CA LYS A 78 35.70 -11.03 -28.43
C LYS A 78 36.11 -11.44 -29.84
N GLU A 79 35.91 -10.53 -30.80
CA GLU A 79 36.73 -10.40 -32.02
C GLU A 79 36.28 -9.15 -32.81
N ALA A 80 36.40 -7.98 -32.21
CA ALA A 80 36.45 -6.72 -32.95
C ALA A 80 37.50 -5.82 -32.29
N GLU A 81 38.47 -5.37 -33.08
CA GLU A 81 39.43 -4.35 -32.67
C GLU A 81 38.70 -3.07 -32.23
N PRO A 82 39.29 -2.25 -31.33
CA PRO A 82 38.65 -1.05 -30.85
C PRO A 82 38.67 0.02 -31.94
N ASP A 83 37.62 0.03 -32.76
CA ASP A 83 37.21 1.24 -33.46
C ASP A 83 36.64 2.20 -32.40
N VAL A 84 37.22 3.40 -32.38
CA VAL A 84 36.73 4.52 -31.57
C VAL A 84 35.41 4.97 -32.21
N GLU A 85 34.32 4.27 -31.90
CA GLU A 85 32.98 4.73 -32.24
C GLU A 85 32.65 5.92 -31.33
N ASP A 86 32.52 7.10 -31.95
CA ASP A 86 31.98 8.30 -31.33
C ASP A 86 30.64 7.96 -30.67
N GLU A 87 30.56 8.07 -29.34
CA GLU A 87 29.30 7.85 -28.63
C GLU A 87 28.20 8.75 -29.23
N PRO A 88 27.01 8.20 -29.49
CA PRO A 88 25.92 8.96 -30.09
C PRO A 88 25.58 10.15 -29.19
N VAL A 89 25.75 11.36 -29.74
CA VAL A 89 25.36 12.61 -29.08
C VAL A 89 23.85 12.58 -28.87
N VAL A 90 23.40 12.18 -27.68
CA VAL A 90 21.99 12.21 -27.26
C VAL A 90 21.52 13.67 -27.32
N THR A 91 20.47 13.94 -28.09
CA THR A 91 19.96 15.30 -28.20
C THR A 91 19.28 15.75 -26.90
N VAL A 92 19.16 17.06 -26.71
CA VAL A 92 18.48 17.64 -25.55
C VAL A 92 17.02 17.16 -25.49
N GLU A 93 16.33 17.05 -26.64
CA GLU A 93 14.95 16.57 -26.66
C GLU A 93 14.82 15.09 -26.28
N GLU A 94 15.75 14.24 -26.73
CA GLU A 94 15.75 12.82 -26.39
C GLU A 94 16.02 12.60 -24.89
N ARG A 95 16.96 13.36 -24.31
CA ARG A 95 17.25 13.33 -22.88
C ARG A 95 16.03 13.77 -22.07
N GLU A 96 15.40 14.88 -22.46
CA GLU A 96 14.21 15.39 -21.79
C GLU A 96 13.05 14.39 -21.82
N ALA A 97 12.76 13.82 -23.00
CA ALA A 97 11.72 12.81 -23.16
C ALA A 97 11.98 11.53 -22.34
N ALA A 98 13.24 11.10 -22.25
CA ALA A 98 13.63 9.93 -21.45
C ALA A 98 13.54 10.21 -19.94
N ALA A 99 13.89 11.43 -19.52
CA ALA A 99 13.86 11.89 -18.14
C ALA A 99 12.45 12.24 -17.64
N HIS A 100 11.48 12.39 -18.55
CA HIS A 100 10.13 12.83 -18.23
C HIS A 100 9.49 11.97 -17.12
N PRO A 101 9.08 12.56 -15.98
CA PRO A 101 8.59 11.82 -14.84
C PRO A 101 7.40 10.91 -15.17
N LYS A 102 7.54 9.63 -14.82
CA LYS A 102 6.53 8.58 -15.12
C LYS A 102 5.44 8.44 -14.05
N THR A 103 5.45 9.31 -13.04
CA THR A 103 4.51 9.26 -11.90
C THR A 103 3.81 10.59 -11.72
N ALA A 104 2.47 10.57 -11.69
CA ALA A 104 1.66 11.78 -11.48
C ALA A 104 1.92 12.45 -10.11
N VAL A 105 2.44 11.71 -9.13
CA VAL A 105 2.76 12.24 -7.79
C VAL A 105 3.83 13.32 -7.86
N PHE A 106 4.75 13.23 -8.83
CA PHE A 106 5.80 14.22 -9.05
C PHE A 106 5.21 15.61 -9.34
N TYR A 107 4.09 15.66 -10.04
CA TYR A 107 3.41 16.89 -10.47
C TYR A 107 2.38 17.41 -9.44
N LYS A 108 2.42 16.94 -8.19
CA LYS A 108 1.54 17.49 -7.14
C LYS A 108 1.88 18.93 -6.77
N LYS A 109 3.11 19.35 -7.04
CA LYS A 109 3.63 20.69 -6.82
C LYS A 109 4.37 21.12 -8.09
N GLU A 110 4.53 22.43 -8.27
CA GLU A 110 5.40 22.95 -9.31
C GLU A 110 6.82 22.42 -9.10
N CYS A 111 7.40 21.87 -10.16
CA CYS A 111 8.76 21.38 -10.18
C CYS A 111 9.70 22.57 -10.06
N ASN A 112 10.73 22.45 -9.23
CA ASN A 112 11.83 23.41 -9.19
C ASN A 112 13.03 22.89 -10.02
N GLU A 113 14.02 23.77 -10.23
CA GLU A 113 15.22 23.44 -11.01
C GLU A 113 15.96 22.20 -10.47
N TRP A 114 15.99 22.02 -9.15
CA TRP A 114 16.63 20.88 -8.51
C TRP A 114 15.91 19.56 -8.85
N ASP A 115 14.58 19.53 -8.73
CA ASP A 115 13.77 18.33 -9.03
C ASP A 115 13.93 17.90 -10.49
N VAL A 116 14.01 18.87 -11.40
CA VAL A 116 14.19 18.65 -12.84
C VAL A 116 15.60 18.19 -13.16
N ALA A 117 16.63 18.82 -12.59
CA ALA A 117 18.02 18.42 -12.78
C ALA A 117 18.29 16.99 -12.30
N GLN A 118 17.70 16.57 -11.18
CA GLN A 118 17.81 15.18 -10.71
C GLN A 118 17.23 14.15 -11.68
N LYS A 119 16.31 14.55 -12.56
CA LYS A 119 15.73 13.67 -13.58
C LYS A 119 16.51 13.71 -14.87
N LEU A 120 16.82 14.90 -15.38
CA LEU A 120 17.55 15.09 -16.62
C LEU A 120 18.96 14.50 -16.55
N PHE A 121 19.67 14.78 -15.47
CA PHE A 121 21.10 14.48 -15.34
C PHE A 121 21.37 13.38 -14.32
N LYS A 122 20.46 12.42 -14.22
CA LYS A 122 20.57 11.33 -13.25
C LYS A 122 21.90 10.58 -13.43
N GLN A 123 22.28 10.31 -14.67
CA GLN A 123 23.49 9.54 -14.99
C GLN A 123 24.74 10.32 -14.59
N GLU A 124 24.81 11.60 -14.94
CA GLU A 124 25.93 12.49 -14.64
C GLU A 124 26.08 12.73 -13.13
N ILE A 125 24.96 12.83 -12.40
CA ILE A 125 24.96 12.91 -10.94
C ILE A 125 25.50 11.60 -10.32
N ASP A 126 25.05 10.45 -10.84
CA ASP A 126 25.48 9.14 -10.34
C ASP A 126 26.97 8.89 -10.66
N ASP A 127 27.46 9.31 -11.82
CA ASP A 127 28.87 9.24 -12.21
C ASP A 127 29.75 10.19 -11.38
N TYR A 128 29.27 11.41 -11.11
CA TYR A 128 29.96 12.35 -10.22
C TYR A 128 30.06 11.81 -8.78
N ASP A 129 28.96 11.25 -8.26
CA ASP A 129 28.93 10.62 -6.94
C ASP A 129 29.90 9.43 -6.85
N LYS A 130 29.92 8.56 -7.87
CA LYS A 130 30.87 7.44 -7.95
C LYS A 130 32.33 7.93 -7.98
N ALA A 131 32.63 8.96 -8.75
CA ALA A 131 33.97 9.54 -8.82
C ALA A 131 34.40 10.18 -7.48
N GLU A 132 33.50 10.91 -6.82
CA GLU A 132 33.78 11.54 -5.52
C GLU A 132 33.95 10.51 -4.39
N ARG A 133 33.20 9.41 -4.41
CA ARG A 133 33.39 8.29 -3.47
C ARG A 133 34.74 7.63 -3.66
N ALA A 134 35.11 7.33 -4.91
CA ALA A 134 36.41 6.76 -5.23
C ALA A 134 37.57 7.68 -4.79
N ARG A 135 37.40 9.00 -4.93
CA ARG A 135 38.40 10.00 -4.53
C ARG A 135 38.57 10.12 -3.01
N LYS A 136 37.49 9.96 -2.25
CA LYS A 136 37.46 10.19 -0.80
C LYS A 136 37.48 8.90 0.03
N GLU A 137 37.55 7.73 -0.62
CA GLU A 137 37.48 6.41 0.02
C GLU A 137 36.26 6.28 0.96
N LEU A 138 35.12 6.83 0.53
CA LEU A 138 33.88 6.82 1.32
C LEU A 138 33.06 5.56 1.03
N ASP A 139 32.33 5.09 2.04
CA ASP A 139 31.39 3.97 1.90
C ASP A 139 30.16 4.34 1.05
N ASP A 140 29.42 3.32 0.63
CA ASP A 140 28.18 3.44 -0.16
C ASP A 140 26.98 3.93 0.68
N SER A 141 27.19 4.88 1.58
CA SER A 141 26.10 5.51 2.33
C SER A 141 25.28 6.48 1.46
N ILE A 142 23.95 6.34 1.54
CA ILE A 142 22.96 7.21 0.88
C ILE A 142 23.17 8.69 1.28
N LYS A 143 23.68 8.95 2.48
CA LYS A 143 23.93 10.30 2.99
C LYS A 143 24.91 11.07 2.12
N HIS A 144 25.94 10.41 1.60
CA HIS A 144 26.94 11.04 0.74
C HIS A 144 26.41 11.37 -0.65
N ARG A 145 25.51 10.53 -1.19
CA ARG A 145 24.90 10.73 -2.50
C ARG A 145 24.15 12.06 -2.61
N MET A 146 23.33 12.40 -1.61
CA MET A 146 22.56 13.65 -1.64
C MET A 146 23.46 14.88 -1.55
N GLY A 147 24.56 14.79 -0.77
CA GLY A 147 25.59 15.82 -0.70
C GLY A 147 26.28 16.03 -2.04
N HIS A 148 26.75 14.94 -2.67
CA HIS A 148 27.41 14.98 -3.97
C HIS A 148 26.49 15.49 -5.08
N ALA A 149 25.23 15.06 -5.11
CA ALA A 149 24.24 15.58 -6.05
C ALA A 149 24.05 17.10 -5.91
N ARG A 150 24.02 17.63 -4.68
CA ARG A 150 23.93 19.08 -4.43
C ARG A 150 25.20 19.82 -4.85
N GLU A 151 26.36 19.22 -4.67
CA GLU A 151 27.63 19.79 -5.17
C GLU A 151 27.68 19.81 -6.70
N TRP A 152 27.26 18.73 -7.35
CA TRP A 152 27.17 18.64 -8.81
C TRP A 152 26.23 19.71 -9.36
N PHE A 153 25.04 19.84 -8.76
CA PHE A 153 24.05 20.84 -9.19
C PHE A 153 24.58 22.29 -9.08
N LYS A 154 25.39 22.60 -8.06
CA LYS A 154 26.06 23.91 -7.94
C LYS A 154 27.15 24.15 -8.98
N LYS A 155 27.61 23.10 -9.67
CA LYS A 155 28.67 23.13 -10.68
C LYS A 155 28.12 22.93 -12.11
N MET A 156 26.81 22.98 -12.30
CA MET A 156 26.21 22.88 -13.63
C MET A 156 26.76 23.96 -14.56
N THR A 157 26.92 23.60 -15.83
CA THR A 157 27.26 24.58 -16.86
C THR A 157 26.06 25.47 -17.18
N ALA A 158 26.30 26.64 -17.77
CA ALA A 158 25.21 27.52 -18.19
C ALA A 158 24.27 26.87 -19.23
N GLU A 159 24.78 25.93 -20.03
CA GLU A 159 23.98 25.14 -20.97
C GLU A 159 23.06 24.17 -20.24
N GLN A 160 23.57 23.45 -19.24
CA GLN A 160 22.77 22.56 -18.39
C GLN A 160 21.72 23.34 -17.59
N GLU A 161 22.09 24.47 -17.01
CA GLU A 161 21.13 25.34 -16.30
C GLU A 161 19.99 25.81 -17.21
N LYS A 162 20.30 26.13 -18.47
CA LYS A 162 19.28 26.49 -19.46
C LYS A 162 18.39 25.31 -19.79
N GLU A 163 18.96 24.13 -20.02
CA GLU A 163 18.20 22.90 -20.29
C GLU A 163 17.25 22.55 -19.13
N VAL A 164 17.71 22.67 -17.88
CA VAL A 164 16.88 22.50 -16.68
C VAL A 164 15.71 23.48 -16.67
N LYS A 165 15.95 24.77 -16.96
CA LYS A 165 14.91 25.80 -16.96
C LYS A 165 13.87 25.58 -18.06
N ASP A 166 14.33 25.26 -19.27
CA ASP A 166 13.45 25.00 -20.41
C ASP A 166 12.57 23.76 -20.14
N ALA A 167 13.16 22.68 -19.60
CA ALA A 167 12.41 21.50 -19.18
C ALA A 167 11.47 21.77 -18.01
N MET A 168 11.88 22.57 -17.02
CA MET A 168 11.05 22.95 -15.88
C MET A 168 9.80 23.71 -16.33
N GLU A 169 9.96 24.72 -17.20
CA GLU A 169 8.85 25.49 -17.75
C GLU A 169 7.91 24.58 -18.52
N LYS A 170 8.45 23.70 -19.37
CA LYS A 170 7.68 22.71 -20.14
C LYS A 170 6.90 21.76 -19.21
N TRP A 171 7.55 21.13 -18.25
CA TRP A 171 6.93 20.13 -17.36
C TRP A 171 5.88 20.75 -16.45
N ASN A 172 6.07 21.97 -15.96
CA ASN A 172 5.08 22.67 -15.16
C ASN A 172 3.87 23.12 -15.99
N LYS A 173 4.09 23.47 -17.26
CA LYS A 173 3.01 23.85 -18.19
C LYS A 173 2.20 22.66 -18.68
N GLU A 174 2.85 21.58 -19.08
CA GLU A 174 2.21 20.38 -19.65
C GLU A 174 1.65 19.44 -18.56
N GLY A 175 2.31 19.39 -17.41
CA GLY A 175 1.98 18.49 -16.32
C GLY A 175 2.37 17.03 -16.62
N ALA A 176 1.72 16.09 -15.93
CA ALA A 176 1.96 14.67 -16.15
C ALA A 176 1.48 14.24 -17.55
N PRO A 177 2.12 13.25 -18.22
CA PRO A 177 1.64 12.74 -19.50
C PRO A 177 0.23 12.16 -19.41
N GLU A 178 -0.54 12.20 -20.51
CA GLU A 178 -1.96 11.85 -20.50
C GLU A 178 -2.23 10.42 -20.01
N GLU A 179 -1.40 9.43 -20.37
CA GLU A 179 -1.61 8.05 -19.90
C GLU A 179 -1.42 7.94 -18.38
N ILE A 180 -0.44 8.67 -17.84
CA ILE A 180 -0.12 8.69 -16.42
C ILE A 180 -1.23 9.42 -15.65
N GLN A 181 -1.74 10.53 -16.19
CA GLN A 181 -2.92 11.20 -15.64
C GLN A 181 -4.12 10.25 -15.58
N ALA A 182 -4.38 9.50 -16.66
CA ALA A 182 -5.51 8.57 -16.72
C ALA A 182 -5.41 7.47 -15.65
N VAL A 183 -4.23 6.87 -15.47
CA VAL A 183 -3.99 5.85 -14.42
C VAL A 183 -4.14 6.47 -13.02
N TYR A 184 -3.56 7.65 -12.80
CA TYR A 184 -3.62 8.30 -11.49
C TYR A 184 -5.06 8.72 -11.15
N ARG A 185 -5.81 9.30 -12.10
CA ARG A 185 -7.23 9.63 -11.93
C ARG A 185 -8.04 8.40 -11.56
N LYS A 186 -7.89 7.29 -12.30
CA LYS A 186 -8.61 6.04 -12.02
C LYS A 186 -8.43 5.57 -10.58
N ASN A 187 -7.23 5.73 -10.03
CA ASN A 187 -6.89 5.24 -8.70
C ASN A 187 -7.22 6.25 -7.58
N ASN A 188 -7.19 7.56 -7.86
CA ASN A 188 -7.19 8.58 -6.81
C ASN A 188 -8.35 9.58 -6.88
N LEU A 189 -8.99 9.78 -8.04
CA LEU A 189 -9.96 10.86 -8.25
C LEU A 189 -11.09 10.81 -7.20
N LYS A 190 -11.69 9.64 -7.01
CA LYS A 190 -12.77 9.47 -6.02
C LYS A 190 -12.31 9.83 -4.61
N LYS A 191 -11.14 9.34 -4.19
CA LYS A 191 -10.59 9.62 -2.86
C LYS A 191 -10.34 11.12 -2.68
N LYS A 192 -9.76 11.77 -3.68
CA LYS A 192 -9.48 13.21 -3.66
C LYS A 192 -10.74 14.07 -3.60
N LEU A 193 -11.78 13.70 -4.34
CA LEU A 193 -13.07 14.39 -4.26
C LEU A 193 -13.71 14.20 -2.87
N GLU A 194 -13.63 13.01 -2.29
CA GLU A 194 -14.08 12.79 -0.91
C GLU A 194 -13.27 13.66 0.08
N GLU A 195 -11.93 13.68 -0.01
CA GLU A 195 -11.06 14.51 0.84
C GLU A 195 -11.42 16.01 0.75
N ILE A 196 -11.55 16.58 -0.46
CA ILE A 196 -11.94 17.99 -0.65
C ILE A 196 -13.34 18.26 -0.09
N SER A 197 -14.29 17.35 -0.34
CA SER A 197 -15.65 17.52 0.14
C SER A 197 -15.74 17.48 1.67
N GLU A 198 -14.94 16.63 2.31
CA GLU A 198 -14.85 16.54 3.77
C GLU A 198 -14.12 17.75 4.33
N GLU A 199 -13.04 18.22 3.70
CA GLU A 199 -12.33 19.43 4.12
C GLU A 199 -13.25 20.64 4.14
N LEU A 200 -13.97 20.92 3.04
CA LEU A 200 -14.94 22.02 2.98
C LEU A 200 -16.10 21.84 3.97
N ARG A 201 -16.46 20.59 4.27
CA ARG A 201 -17.49 20.30 5.26
C ARG A 201 -17.01 20.63 6.68
N HIS A 202 -15.85 20.15 7.09
CA HIS A 202 -15.34 20.39 8.44
C HIS A 202 -14.97 21.85 8.64
N THR A 203 -14.29 22.45 7.66
CA THR A 203 -13.79 23.83 7.80
C THR A 203 -14.87 24.89 7.62
N MET A 204 -15.91 24.61 6.83
CA MET A 204 -16.91 25.63 6.45
C MET A 204 -18.37 25.18 6.62
N GLY A 205 -18.64 23.99 7.18
CA GLY A 205 -19.99 23.45 7.31
C GLY A 205 -20.70 23.20 5.97
N CYS A 206 -19.95 23.16 4.85
CA CYS A 206 -20.54 23.17 3.51
C CYS A 206 -20.96 21.77 3.04
N ARG A 207 -22.07 21.70 2.30
CA ARG A 207 -22.42 20.54 1.48
C ARG A 207 -22.06 20.82 0.04
N VAL A 208 -21.32 19.92 -0.57
CA VAL A 208 -20.67 20.18 -1.85
C VAL A 208 -21.17 19.20 -2.90
N VAL A 209 -21.49 19.75 -4.07
CA VAL A 209 -21.67 18.99 -5.30
C VAL A 209 -20.59 19.43 -6.27
N MET A 210 -19.86 18.47 -6.84
CA MET A 210 -18.78 18.72 -7.79
C MET A 210 -19.08 18.02 -9.11
N LEU A 211 -19.08 18.79 -10.19
CA LEU A 211 -19.07 18.27 -11.56
C LEU A 211 -17.61 18.22 -12.03
N VAL A 212 -17.18 17.05 -12.48
CA VAL A 212 -15.79 16.82 -12.87
C VAL A 212 -15.74 16.18 -14.25
N SER A 213 -15.07 16.82 -15.20
CA SER A 213 -14.84 16.32 -16.54
C SER A 213 -13.37 15.93 -16.74
N HIS A 214 -13.13 14.89 -17.55
CA HIS A 214 -11.77 14.47 -17.93
C HIS A 214 -11.75 13.68 -19.24
N LYS A 215 -10.63 13.72 -19.95
CA LYS A 215 -10.42 12.94 -21.18
C LYS A 215 -10.49 11.43 -20.92
N LYS A 216 -11.23 10.71 -21.77
CA LYS A 216 -11.21 9.23 -21.82
C LYS A 216 -10.00 8.77 -22.63
N LYS A 217 -9.54 7.55 -22.34
CA LYS A 217 -8.30 7.00 -22.95
C LYS A 217 -8.49 6.56 -24.41
N THR A 218 -9.70 6.16 -24.79
CA THR A 218 -9.93 5.40 -26.04
C THR A 218 -10.39 6.25 -27.21
N ASP A 219 -11.01 7.39 -26.95
CA ASP A 219 -11.57 8.27 -27.98
C ASP A 219 -11.52 9.69 -27.44
N LYS A 220 -11.50 10.72 -28.31
CA LYS A 220 -11.59 12.15 -27.97
C LYS A 220 -12.93 12.54 -27.27
N SER A 221 -13.51 11.62 -26.52
CA SER A 221 -14.68 11.78 -25.68
C SER A 221 -14.26 12.13 -24.25
N LEU A 222 -15.17 12.78 -23.55
CA LEU A 222 -15.01 13.13 -22.15
C LEU A 222 -15.83 12.20 -21.27
N ALA A 223 -15.31 11.92 -20.07
CA ALA A 223 -16.08 11.40 -18.96
C ALA A 223 -16.45 12.58 -18.07
N VAL A 224 -17.74 12.69 -17.76
CA VAL A 224 -18.25 13.68 -16.81
C VAL A 224 -18.85 12.92 -15.65
N THR A 225 -18.49 13.31 -14.43
CA THR A 225 -18.92 12.64 -13.21
C THR A 225 -19.45 13.66 -12.22
N LEU A 226 -20.57 13.30 -11.57
CA LEU A 226 -21.16 14.05 -10.47
C LEU A 226 -20.70 13.44 -9.15
N HIS A 227 -20.09 14.24 -8.30
CA HIS A 227 -19.74 13.88 -6.93
C HIS A 227 -20.59 14.68 -5.94
N GLU A 228 -21.08 14.03 -4.89
CA GLU A 228 -21.87 14.67 -3.83
C GLU A 228 -21.29 14.30 -2.47
N SER A 229 -21.12 15.29 -1.60
CA SER A 229 -20.71 15.09 -0.21
C SER A 229 -21.72 14.20 0.54
N LYS A 230 -21.25 13.34 1.46
CA LYS A 230 -22.13 12.44 2.22
C LYS A 230 -22.98 13.24 3.23
N PRO A 231 -24.30 13.00 3.31
CA PRO A 231 -25.14 13.67 4.30
C PRO A 231 -24.92 13.08 5.71
N GLN A 232 -24.71 13.94 6.71
CA GLN A 232 -24.53 13.57 8.14
C GLN A 232 -25.80 12.96 8.76
N SER A 233 -26.98 13.52 8.44
CA SER A 233 -28.24 13.23 9.16
C SER A 233 -29.41 12.78 8.29
N VAL A 234 -29.32 12.95 6.97
CA VAL A 234 -30.42 12.67 6.03
C VAL A 234 -30.06 11.44 5.19
N LYS A 235 -30.92 10.42 5.15
CA LYS A 235 -30.68 9.18 4.40
C LYS A 235 -30.59 9.33 2.87
N LYS A 236 -30.77 10.55 2.34
CA LYS A 236 -30.90 10.80 0.90
C LYS A 236 -29.81 11.76 0.41
N LYS A 237 -29.26 11.44 -0.76
CA LYS A 237 -28.36 12.30 -1.54
C LYS A 237 -29.02 13.64 -1.88
N ILE A 238 -28.22 14.67 -2.17
CA ILE A 238 -28.72 16.00 -2.53
C ILE A 238 -29.55 15.90 -3.82
N SER A 239 -29.06 15.15 -4.81
CA SER A 239 -29.79 14.86 -6.06
C SER A 239 -31.14 14.16 -5.87
N VAL A 240 -31.34 13.48 -4.74
CA VAL A 240 -32.55 12.70 -4.45
C VAL A 240 -33.51 13.44 -3.51
N SER A 241 -33.02 14.46 -2.78
CA SER A 241 -33.76 15.14 -1.71
C SER A 241 -34.39 16.48 -2.11
N SER A 242 -34.04 17.06 -3.26
CA SER A 242 -34.61 18.34 -3.71
C SER A 242 -35.98 18.13 -4.37
N ASP A 243 -37.03 18.08 -3.54
CA ASP A 243 -38.42 18.23 -4.01
C ASP A 243 -38.54 19.60 -4.73
N GLY A 244 -38.54 19.58 -6.06
CA GLY A 244 -38.70 20.76 -6.91
C GLY A 244 -37.57 21.03 -7.91
N ILE A 245 -36.39 20.39 -7.77
CA ILE A 245 -35.27 20.62 -8.70
C ILE A 245 -34.54 19.30 -8.95
N LYS A 246 -35.14 18.39 -9.73
CA LYS A 246 -34.41 17.27 -10.34
C LYS A 246 -33.74 17.69 -11.65
N GLU A 247 -34.33 18.69 -12.29
CA GLU A 247 -33.95 19.18 -13.61
C GLU A 247 -32.52 19.75 -13.63
N TRP A 248 -32.12 20.54 -12.62
CA TRP A 248 -30.76 21.10 -12.57
C TRP A 248 -29.65 20.04 -12.60
N SER A 249 -29.86 18.89 -11.96
CA SER A 249 -28.83 17.85 -11.91
C SER A 249 -28.65 17.15 -13.26
N SER A 250 -29.71 17.11 -14.08
CA SER A 250 -29.66 16.54 -15.43
C SER A 250 -29.23 17.60 -16.44
N THR A 251 -29.92 18.74 -16.48
CA THR A 251 -29.63 19.86 -17.38
C THR A 251 -28.28 20.50 -17.10
N GLY A 252 -27.91 20.71 -15.84
CA GLY A 252 -26.60 21.25 -15.47
C GLY A 252 -25.46 20.29 -15.76
N PHE A 253 -25.70 18.98 -15.63
CA PHE A 253 -24.72 17.97 -16.03
C PHE A 253 -24.52 17.97 -17.56
N GLU A 254 -25.59 18.07 -18.34
CA GLU A 254 -25.53 18.17 -19.81
C GLU A 254 -24.81 19.44 -20.26
N LEU A 255 -25.18 20.60 -19.71
CA LEU A 255 -24.54 21.89 -20.01
C LEU A 255 -23.04 21.88 -19.65
N PHE A 256 -22.69 21.33 -18.49
CA PHE A 256 -21.29 21.21 -18.10
C PHE A 256 -20.53 20.24 -18.99
N ALA A 257 -21.17 19.15 -19.42
CA ALA A 257 -20.57 18.20 -20.36
C ALA A 257 -20.33 18.81 -21.73
N GLU A 258 -21.26 19.62 -22.24
CA GLU A 258 -21.14 20.36 -23.49
C GLU A 258 -20.02 21.40 -23.41
N TRP A 259 -20.04 22.27 -22.40
CA TRP A 259 -18.96 23.23 -22.15
C TRP A 259 -17.60 22.54 -21.98
N SER A 260 -17.54 21.42 -21.28
CA SER A 260 -16.28 20.68 -21.14
C SER A 260 -15.76 20.19 -22.49
N LYS A 261 -16.64 19.76 -23.41
CA LYS A 261 -16.20 19.30 -24.75
C LYS A 261 -15.54 20.42 -25.52
N THR A 262 -16.10 21.63 -25.49
CA THR A 262 -15.53 22.79 -26.21
C THR A 262 -14.20 23.22 -25.62
N GLU A 263 -14.01 23.12 -24.30
CA GLU A 263 -12.74 23.48 -23.66
C GLU A 263 -11.64 22.44 -23.84
N PHE A 264 -11.96 21.15 -23.77
CA PHE A 264 -10.97 20.08 -23.93
C PHE A 264 -10.60 19.82 -25.39
N TYR A 265 -11.49 20.16 -26.33
CA TYR A 265 -11.32 20.02 -27.77
C TYR A 265 -11.89 21.27 -28.45
N PRO A 266 -11.19 22.42 -28.37
CA PRO A 266 -11.57 23.58 -29.16
C PRO A 266 -11.50 23.18 -30.62
N THR A 267 -12.66 23.08 -31.28
CA THR A 267 -12.72 22.95 -32.73
C THR A 267 -12.20 24.26 -33.29
N ASP A 268 -11.02 24.22 -33.92
CA ASP A 268 -10.56 25.32 -34.76
C ASP A 268 -11.61 25.48 -35.88
N GLU A 269 -12.47 26.49 -35.75
CA GLU A 269 -13.53 26.82 -36.70
C GLU A 269 -12.90 27.26 -38.03
N ASP A 270 -12.45 26.31 -38.86
CA ASP A 270 -12.14 26.49 -40.29
C ASP A 270 -11.90 25.16 -41.04
N GLN A 271 -12.46 24.03 -40.56
CA GLN A 271 -12.58 22.82 -41.38
C GLN A 271 -14.00 22.28 -41.35
N ASP A 272 -14.72 22.69 -42.40
CA ASP A 272 -15.84 22.03 -43.08
C ASP A 272 -16.66 21.04 -42.28
N ASP A 273 -17.92 21.42 -42.04
CA ASP A 273 -19.13 20.60 -42.01
C ASP A 273 -18.90 19.09 -42.20
N LEU A 274 -18.39 18.43 -41.16
CA LEU A 274 -18.68 17.02 -40.95
C LEU A 274 -19.94 17.00 -40.12
N GLU A 275 -21.06 16.81 -40.81
CA GLU A 275 -22.27 16.24 -40.23
C GLU A 275 -21.85 14.98 -39.45
N ILE A 276 -21.64 15.12 -38.14
CA ILE A 276 -21.48 13.99 -37.24
C ILE A 276 -22.84 13.33 -37.19
N ASP A 277 -22.95 12.20 -37.88
CA ASP A 277 -24.09 11.30 -37.85
C ASP A 277 -24.57 11.11 -36.41
N ASP A 278 -25.77 11.61 -36.14
CA ASP A 278 -26.49 11.57 -34.86
C ASP A 278 -26.87 10.12 -34.42
N SER A 279 -26.19 9.10 -34.97
CA SER A 279 -26.47 7.68 -34.74
C SER A 279 -25.76 7.07 -33.53
N ASP A 280 -24.78 7.76 -32.92
CA ASP A 280 -24.05 7.29 -31.74
C ASP A 280 -24.50 7.94 -30.42
N LYS A 281 -25.79 8.27 -30.34
CA LYS A 281 -26.46 8.55 -29.07
C LYS A 281 -26.68 7.25 -28.29
N ALA A 282 -25.68 6.85 -27.51
CA ALA A 282 -25.74 6.15 -26.21
C ALA A 282 -24.72 5.01 -26.05
N GLU A 283 -23.52 5.35 -25.58
CA GLU A 283 -22.80 4.51 -24.61
C GLU A 283 -22.68 5.27 -23.27
N ALA A 284 -23.84 5.65 -22.74
CA ALA A 284 -23.98 5.63 -21.29
C ALA A 284 -23.71 4.17 -20.87
N GLU A 285 -22.86 3.96 -19.87
CA GLU A 285 -22.86 2.70 -19.12
C GLU A 285 -24.33 2.38 -18.85
N SER A 286 -24.86 1.38 -19.56
CA SER A 286 -26.29 1.10 -19.51
C SER A 286 -26.56 0.52 -18.13
N GLU A 287 -26.84 1.39 -17.16
CA GLU A 287 -27.31 1.02 -15.85
C GLU A 287 -28.50 0.10 -16.07
N LEU A 288 -28.33 -1.14 -15.66
CA LEU A 288 -29.34 -2.16 -15.83
C LEU A 288 -30.41 -1.91 -14.77
N ILE A 289 -31.45 -1.16 -15.14
CA ILE A 289 -32.57 -0.87 -14.25
C ILE A 289 -33.37 -2.17 -14.07
N LEU A 290 -33.22 -2.80 -12.90
CA LEU A 290 -34.18 -3.78 -12.40
C LEU A 290 -35.31 -3.01 -11.70
N ASP A 291 -36.56 -3.37 -11.95
CA ASP A 291 -37.67 -2.90 -11.11
C ASP A 291 -37.64 -3.56 -9.70
N GLU A 292 -38.47 -3.07 -8.79
CA GLU A 292 -38.52 -3.55 -7.39
C GLU A 292 -38.89 -5.05 -7.29
N GLU A 293 -39.54 -5.58 -8.32
CA GLU A 293 -39.91 -6.99 -8.45
C GLU A 293 -38.81 -7.84 -9.11
N GLY A 294 -37.74 -7.25 -9.62
CA GLY A 294 -36.56 -7.93 -10.20
C GLY A 294 -36.70 -8.31 -11.67
N TYR A 295 -37.53 -7.64 -12.45
CA TYR A 295 -37.57 -7.75 -13.90
C TYR A 295 -36.57 -6.78 -14.53
N ALA A 296 -35.65 -7.34 -15.32
CA ALA A 296 -34.71 -6.58 -16.13
C ALA A 296 -35.30 -6.30 -17.51
N LYS A 297 -35.13 -5.07 -17.98
CA LYS A 297 -35.11 -4.81 -19.43
C LYS A 297 -33.73 -5.20 -19.95
N LEU A 298 -33.68 -6.10 -20.93
CA LEU A 298 -32.42 -6.53 -21.55
C LEU A 298 -31.83 -5.34 -22.34
N PRO A 299 -30.60 -4.87 -22.05
CA PRO A 299 -30.01 -3.75 -22.78
C PRO A 299 -29.71 -4.12 -24.24
N SER A 300 -29.43 -3.12 -25.09
CA SER A 300 -28.96 -3.41 -26.44
C SER A 300 -27.54 -3.95 -26.40
N ARG A 301 -27.21 -4.91 -27.28
CA ARG A 301 -25.84 -5.42 -27.49
C ARG A 301 -25.29 -5.13 -28.89
N LYS A 302 -26.03 -4.40 -29.73
CA LYS A 302 -25.57 -4.01 -31.08
C LYS A 302 -24.34 -3.11 -30.92
N GLY A 303 -23.28 -3.36 -31.68
CA GLY A 303 -22.03 -2.58 -31.61
C GLY A 303 -21.11 -2.93 -30.44
N VAL A 304 -21.59 -3.66 -29.42
CA VAL A 304 -20.80 -3.94 -28.20
C VAL A 304 -19.80 -5.07 -28.45
N ALA A 305 -18.51 -4.80 -28.23
CA ALA A 305 -17.45 -5.82 -28.29
C ALA A 305 -17.69 -6.97 -27.29
N LEU A 306 -17.11 -8.15 -27.55
CA LEU A 306 -17.32 -9.34 -26.70
C LEU A 306 -17.11 -9.06 -25.21
N ARG A 307 -16.07 -8.28 -24.87
CA ARG A 307 -15.79 -7.93 -23.47
C ARG A 307 -16.94 -7.15 -22.83
N GLY A 308 -17.47 -6.15 -23.52
CA GLY A 308 -18.63 -5.40 -23.06
C GLY A 308 -19.87 -6.30 -22.90
N GLN A 309 -20.09 -7.25 -23.81
CA GLN A 309 -21.20 -8.22 -23.68
C GLN A 309 -21.05 -9.13 -22.45
N GLN A 310 -19.82 -9.58 -22.15
CA GLN A 310 -19.53 -10.34 -20.92
C GLN A 310 -19.82 -9.50 -19.66
N ASP A 311 -19.48 -8.21 -19.69
CA ASP A 311 -19.74 -7.30 -18.57
C ASP A 311 -21.24 -7.01 -18.39
N LEU A 312 -22.01 -6.88 -19.46
CA LEU A 312 -23.47 -6.79 -19.39
C LEU A 312 -24.09 -8.03 -18.73
N ILE A 313 -23.65 -9.23 -19.10
CA ILE A 313 -24.09 -10.48 -18.45
C ILE A 313 -23.74 -10.46 -16.96
N ARG A 314 -22.51 -10.07 -16.61
CA ARG A 314 -22.08 -9.97 -15.20
C ARG A 314 -22.97 -9.03 -14.40
N ASN A 315 -23.34 -7.88 -14.97
CA ASN A 315 -24.21 -6.90 -14.34
C ASN A 315 -25.63 -7.46 -14.11
N ILE A 316 -26.20 -8.21 -15.07
CA ILE A 316 -27.50 -8.88 -14.91
C ILE A 316 -27.48 -9.86 -13.73
N PHE A 317 -26.45 -10.70 -13.64
CA PHE A 317 -26.30 -11.65 -12.53
C PHE A 317 -26.11 -10.95 -11.19
N LEU A 318 -25.27 -9.90 -11.15
CA LEU A 318 -25.01 -9.13 -9.93
C LEU A 318 -26.27 -8.46 -9.41
N ALA A 319 -27.01 -7.79 -10.28
CA ALA A 319 -28.25 -7.12 -9.93
C ALA A 319 -29.29 -8.13 -9.42
N SER A 320 -29.44 -9.28 -10.09
CA SER A 320 -30.35 -10.34 -9.68
C SER A 320 -29.97 -10.97 -8.33
N TYR A 321 -28.66 -11.15 -8.07
CA TYR A 321 -28.17 -11.70 -6.79
C TYR A 321 -28.33 -10.71 -5.64
N LYS A 322 -28.16 -9.41 -5.90
CA LYS A 322 -28.42 -8.35 -4.93
C LYS A 322 -29.88 -8.31 -4.50
N VAL A 323 -30.80 -8.44 -5.45
CA VAL A 323 -32.24 -8.55 -5.15
C VAL A 323 -32.53 -9.80 -4.31
N PHE A 324 -31.95 -10.95 -4.70
CA PHE A 324 -32.14 -12.21 -3.98
C PHE A 324 -31.60 -12.19 -2.53
N THR A 325 -30.40 -11.64 -2.32
CA THR A 325 -29.74 -11.63 -1.01
C THR A 325 -30.07 -10.41 -0.15
N LYS A 326 -30.68 -9.37 -0.74
CA LYS A 326 -30.83 -8.03 -0.13
C LYS A 326 -29.50 -7.44 0.36
N SER A 327 -28.42 -7.74 -0.36
CA SER A 327 -27.05 -7.32 0.01
C SER A 327 -26.22 -6.97 -1.23
N ASN A 328 -25.16 -6.16 -1.05
CA ASN A 328 -24.20 -5.85 -2.12
C ASN A 328 -23.10 -6.94 -2.23
N ARG A 329 -23.38 -8.19 -1.85
CA ARG A 329 -22.40 -9.28 -1.92
C ARG A 329 -22.14 -9.68 -3.38
N PRO A 330 -20.89 -10.05 -3.73
CA PRO A 330 -20.57 -10.48 -5.08
C PRO A 330 -21.22 -11.84 -5.40
N VAL A 331 -21.54 -12.06 -6.68
CA VAL A 331 -22.08 -13.33 -7.17
C VAL A 331 -21.06 -14.45 -6.92
N PRO A 332 -21.45 -15.59 -6.31
CA PRO A 332 -20.55 -16.69 -5.98
C PRO A 332 -20.24 -17.56 -7.21
N TRP A 333 -19.58 -16.97 -8.22
CA TRP A 333 -19.30 -17.63 -9.51
C TRP A 333 -18.65 -18.99 -9.37
N ARG A 334 -17.64 -19.13 -8.49
CA ARG A 334 -16.95 -20.41 -8.27
C ARG A 334 -17.92 -21.54 -7.85
N GLN A 335 -18.90 -21.23 -7.02
CA GLN A 335 -19.89 -22.20 -6.55
C GLN A 335 -20.96 -22.48 -7.61
N ILE A 336 -21.38 -21.45 -8.34
CA ILE A 336 -22.34 -21.58 -9.46
C ILE A 336 -21.74 -22.48 -10.55
N VAL A 337 -20.48 -22.27 -10.92
CA VAL A 337 -19.79 -23.09 -11.94
C VAL A 337 -19.65 -24.54 -11.48
N ALA A 338 -19.43 -24.78 -10.19
CA ALA A 338 -19.32 -26.13 -9.65
C ALA A 338 -20.67 -26.87 -9.63
N ASN A 339 -21.79 -26.17 -9.39
CA ASN A 339 -23.13 -26.78 -9.33
C ASN A 339 -24.23 -25.75 -9.63
N ALA A 340 -24.42 -25.40 -10.90
CA ALA A 340 -25.38 -24.37 -11.31
C ALA A 340 -26.84 -24.69 -10.88
N PRO A 341 -27.34 -25.93 -11.01
CA PRO A 341 -28.71 -26.28 -10.59
C PRO A 341 -28.98 -26.10 -9.09
N HIS A 342 -27.94 -26.00 -8.25
CA HIS A 342 -28.10 -25.72 -6.82
C HIS A 342 -28.34 -24.23 -6.52
N TYR A 343 -27.90 -23.33 -7.40
CA TYR A 343 -27.93 -21.88 -7.18
C TYR A 343 -28.91 -21.16 -8.11
N LEU A 344 -29.13 -21.68 -9.31
CA LEU A 344 -29.94 -21.07 -10.36
C LEU A 344 -31.13 -21.96 -10.71
N GLU A 345 -32.27 -21.35 -11.00
CA GLU A 345 -33.42 -22.08 -11.54
C GLU A 345 -33.10 -22.57 -12.96
N ALA A 346 -33.35 -23.86 -13.25
CA ALA A 346 -33.00 -24.47 -14.54
C ALA A 346 -33.57 -23.71 -15.76
N THR A 347 -34.70 -23.04 -15.61
CA THR A 347 -35.34 -22.32 -16.73
C THR A 347 -34.62 -21.03 -17.12
N CYS A 348 -33.73 -20.49 -16.28
CA CYS A 348 -33.08 -19.18 -16.51
C CYS A 348 -31.81 -19.25 -17.37
N VAL A 349 -31.35 -20.47 -17.70
CA VAL A 349 -30.16 -20.76 -18.51
C VAL A 349 -30.58 -21.73 -19.62
N PRO A 350 -30.04 -21.63 -20.86
CA PRO A 350 -30.24 -22.66 -21.87
C PRO A 350 -29.74 -24.03 -21.39
N GLU A 351 -30.47 -25.11 -21.67
CA GLU A 351 -30.07 -26.49 -21.27
C GLU A 351 -28.70 -26.91 -21.84
N THR A 352 -28.34 -26.36 -22.99
CA THR A 352 -27.08 -26.65 -23.69
C THR A 352 -25.90 -25.83 -23.19
N LEU A 353 -26.12 -24.83 -22.33
CA LEU A 353 -25.08 -23.89 -21.90
C LEU A 353 -24.39 -24.37 -20.62
N VAL A 354 -23.06 -24.52 -20.67
CA VAL A 354 -22.24 -24.73 -19.47
C VAL A 354 -21.99 -23.38 -18.80
N VAL A 355 -22.61 -23.14 -17.64
CA VAL A 355 -22.45 -21.88 -16.89
C VAL A 355 -21.00 -21.70 -16.44
N ARG A 356 -20.40 -20.56 -16.80
CA ARG A 356 -19.05 -20.13 -16.43
C ARG A 356 -19.09 -18.71 -15.86
N ASP A 357 -17.97 -18.25 -15.27
CA ASP A 357 -17.81 -16.81 -15.03
C ASP A 357 -17.88 -16.07 -16.38
N PRO A 358 -18.61 -14.95 -16.51
CA PRO A 358 -18.73 -14.20 -17.75
C PRO A 358 -17.38 -13.84 -18.40
N SER A 359 -16.31 -13.62 -17.62
CA SER A 359 -14.95 -13.37 -18.15
C SER A 359 -14.38 -14.53 -18.98
N HIS A 360 -14.95 -15.73 -18.84
CA HIS A 360 -14.53 -16.95 -19.51
C HIS A 360 -15.58 -17.50 -20.48
N MET A 361 -16.68 -16.77 -20.70
CA MET A 361 -17.70 -17.15 -21.70
C MET A 361 -17.22 -16.78 -23.10
N ARG A 362 -17.38 -17.70 -24.05
CA ARG A 362 -17.09 -17.43 -25.46
C ARG A 362 -18.27 -16.68 -26.11
N LEU A 363 -18.06 -16.17 -27.32
CA LEU A 363 -19.10 -15.42 -28.03
C LEU A 363 -20.37 -16.27 -28.28
N GLU A 364 -20.21 -17.57 -28.51
CA GLU A 364 -21.29 -18.52 -28.71
C GLU A 364 -22.12 -18.69 -27.43
N ASP A 365 -21.44 -18.83 -26.28
CA ASP A 365 -22.05 -18.94 -24.96
C ASP A 365 -22.84 -17.68 -24.60
N VAL A 366 -22.20 -16.51 -24.77
CA VAL A 366 -22.79 -15.19 -24.57
C VAL A 366 -24.03 -15.04 -25.46
N SER A 367 -23.93 -15.40 -26.73
CA SER A 367 -25.04 -15.27 -27.68
C SER A 367 -26.18 -16.22 -27.37
N SER A 368 -25.90 -17.47 -27.02
CA SER A 368 -26.92 -18.45 -26.62
C SER A 368 -27.70 -17.97 -25.39
N LEU A 369 -26.98 -17.53 -24.36
CA LEU A 369 -27.58 -16.98 -23.14
C LEU A 369 -28.41 -15.72 -23.42
N TRP A 370 -27.90 -14.81 -24.26
CA TRP A 370 -28.59 -13.57 -24.61
C TRP A 370 -29.89 -13.81 -25.37
N HIS A 371 -29.91 -14.75 -26.33
CA HIS A 371 -31.12 -15.09 -27.06
C HIS A 371 -32.17 -15.73 -26.14
N HIS A 372 -31.74 -16.60 -25.23
CA HIS A 372 -32.63 -17.19 -24.22
C HIS A 372 -33.25 -16.13 -23.31
N TRP A 373 -32.44 -15.20 -22.81
CA TRP A 373 -32.91 -14.08 -22.00
C TRP A 373 -33.82 -13.13 -22.76
N LYS A 374 -33.57 -12.89 -24.06
CA LYS A 374 -34.47 -12.10 -24.90
C LYS A 374 -35.86 -12.76 -25.00
N SER A 375 -35.93 -14.07 -25.22
CA SER A 375 -37.18 -14.83 -25.23
C SER A 375 -37.89 -14.79 -23.88
N ARG A 376 -37.15 -14.90 -22.76
CA ARG A 376 -37.70 -14.77 -21.41
C ARG A 376 -38.24 -13.35 -21.13
N SER A 377 -37.51 -12.33 -21.54
CA SER A 377 -37.90 -10.92 -21.40
C SER A 377 -39.19 -10.63 -22.16
N LEU A 378 -39.31 -11.11 -23.41
CA LEU A 378 -40.54 -11.01 -24.21
C LEU A 378 -41.72 -11.72 -23.54
N ALA A 379 -41.47 -12.85 -22.87
CA ALA A 379 -42.46 -13.57 -22.08
C ALA A 379 -42.71 -12.98 -20.67
N ARG A 380 -42.16 -11.79 -20.36
CA ARG A 380 -42.22 -11.13 -19.04
C ARG A 380 -41.78 -12.03 -17.88
N LYS A 381 -40.74 -12.83 -18.11
CA LYS A 381 -40.09 -13.66 -17.08
C LYS A 381 -38.78 -13.02 -16.62
N LYS A 382 -38.42 -13.22 -15.35
CA LYS A 382 -37.12 -12.80 -14.81
C LYS A 382 -35.98 -13.45 -15.61
N LEU A 383 -34.94 -12.69 -15.90
CA LEU A 383 -33.80 -13.17 -16.70
C LEU A 383 -32.99 -14.21 -15.92
N VAL A 384 -32.66 -13.92 -14.66
CA VAL A 384 -31.93 -14.81 -13.76
C VAL A 384 -32.72 -14.96 -12.46
N ILE A 385 -32.88 -16.21 -12.00
CA ILE A 385 -33.55 -16.52 -10.74
C ILE A 385 -32.59 -17.34 -9.89
N PHE A 386 -32.16 -16.74 -8.78
CA PHE A 386 -31.41 -17.45 -7.76
C PHE A 386 -32.37 -18.22 -6.85
N ILE A 387 -32.07 -19.50 -6.62
CA ILE A 387 -32.82 -20.36 -5.69
C ILE A 387 -32.03 -20.61 -4.40
N ASN A 388 -30.74 -20.30 -4.38
CA ASN A 388 -29.88 -20.46 -3.21
C ASN A 388 -28.73 -19.44 -3.21
N ALA A 389 -28.16 -19.20 -2.03
CA ALA A 389 -27.02 -18.30 -1.83
C ALA A 389 -25.87 -19.02 -1.14
N LYS A 390 -24.67 -18.44 -1.23
CA LYS A 390 -23.52 -18.88 -0.42
C LYS A 390 -23.88 -18.80 1.07
N LYS A 391 -23.43 -19.78 1.88
CA LYS A 391 -23.79 -19.86 3.32
C LYS A 391 -23.54 -18.55 4.08
N SER A 392 -22.44 -17.86 3.79
CA SER A 392 -22.09 -16.56 4.38
C SER A 392 -23.02 -15.41 4.00
N ASP A 393 -23.77 -15.56 2.91
CA ASP A 393 -24.61 -14.52 2.32
C ASP A 393 -26.08 -14.73 2.68
N LYS A 394 -26.44 -15.88 3.26
CA LYS A 394 -27.77 -16.11 3.81
C LYS A 394 -27.93 -15.25 5.06
N MET A 395 -28.83 -14.28 5.02
CA MET A 395 -29.32 -13.65 6.24
C MET A 395 -29.94 -14.75 7.11
N THR A 396 -29.24 -15.14 8.18
CA THR A 396 -29.87 -15.86 9.28
C THR A 396 -30.98 -14.97 9.77
N LYS A 397 -32.23 -15.35 9.50
CA LYS A 397 -33.39 -14.76 10.16
C LYS A 397 -33.15 -14.96 11.65
N VAL A 398 -32.69 -13.91 12.32
CA VAL A 398 -32.65 -13.86 13.78
C VAL A 398 -34.09 -14.10 14.19
N ALA A 399 -34.33 -15.27 14.78
CA ALA A 399 -35.64 -15.64 15.24
C ALA A 399 -36.09 -14.59 16.24
N ASP A 400 -37.18 -13.92 15.89
CA ASP A 400 -37.95 -13.03 16.74
C ASP A 400 -38.34 -13.81 18.01
N LYS A 401 -37.57 -13.59 19.07
CA LYS A 401 -37.90 -13.98 20.44
C LYS A 401 -37.49 -12.85 21.37
N GLY A 402 -38.47 -12.03 21.69
CA GLY A 402 -38.89 -11.90 23.08
C GLY A 402 -38.17 -10.87 23.94
N GLU A 403 -38.92 -9.80 24.19
CA GLU A 403 -39.05 -9.11 25.48
C GLU A 403 -37.84 -8.32 26.03
N GLY A 404 -38.07 -7.01 26.11
CA GLY A 404 -37.11 -6.03 26.57
C GLY A 404 -36.73 -6.20 28.03
N LYS A 405 -35.47 -5.89 28.32
CA LYS A 405 -35.03 -5.46 29.64
C LYS A 405 -34.75 -3.97 29.62
N LYS A 406 -35.72 -3.22 30.14
CA LYS A 406 -35.53 -1.88 30.68
C LYS A 406 -34.30 -1.91 31.59
N ARG A 407 -33.29 -1.09 31.29
CA ARG A 407 -32.17 -0.81 32.20
C ARG A 407 -32.77 -0.14 33.45
N LYS A 408 -32.85 -0.88 34.55
CA LYS A 408 -33.11 -0.33 35.88
C LYS A 408 -31.87 0.46 36.31
N THR A 409 -32.07 1.74 36.63
CA THR A 409 -31.25 2.54 37.51
C THR A 409 -30.98 1.76 38.81
N LYS A 410 -29.71 1.62 39.19
CA LYS A 410 -29.32 1.06 40.50
C LYS A 410 -29.30 2.21 41.51
N ASP A 411 -30.16 2.10 42.51
CA ASP A 411 -30.01 2.79 43.79
C ASP A 411 -28.74 2.31 44.49
N TYR A 412 -28.07 3.28 45.12
CA TYR A 412 -26.89 3.12 45.94
C TYR A 412 -27.24 2.39 47.25
N VAL A 413 -26.53 1.29 47.55
CA VAL A 413 -26.53 0.66 48.87
C VAL A 413 -25.08 0.35 49.24
N GLU A 414 -24.59 0.99 50.29
CA GLU A 414 -23.34 0.66 50.98
C GLU A 414 -23.52 -0.61 51.81
N VAL A 415 -22.66 -1.62 51.60
CA VAL A 415 -22.31 -2.60 52.64
C VAL A 415 -20.85 -3.01 52.46
N PHE A 416 -20.10 -2.96 53.56
CA PHE A 416 -18.72 -3.40 53.72
C PHE A 416 -18.58 -4.94 53.81
N SER A 417 -17.37 -5.41 53.48
CA SER A 417 -16.64 -6.52 54.12
C SER A 417 -16.59 -7.92 53.46
N SER A 418 -15.33 -8.29 53.17
CA SER A 418 -14.62 -9.59 53.27
C SER A 418 -15.00 -10.85 52.47
N ASP A 419 -13.92 -11.39 51.92
CA ASP A 419 -13.53 -12.79 51.76
C ASP A 419 -13.74 -13.53 50.43
N GLU A 420 -12.76 -14.40 50.21
CA GLU A 420 -12.26 -15.00 48.99
C GLU A 420 -13.17 -16.08 48.39
N ALA A 421 -13.02 -16.34 47.08
CA ALA A 421 -12.71 -17.67 46.52
C ALA A 421 -12.79 -17.70 44.98
N GLU A 422 -11.69 -18.19 44.40
CA GLU A 422 -11.57 -19.22 43.36
C GLU A 422 -12.31 -19.15 42.00
N VAL A 423 -11.48 -18.90 40.99
CA VAL A 423 -11.21 -19.70 39.75
C VAL A 423 -12.27 -20.71 39.27
N ASN A 424 -12.76 -20.49 38.04
CA ASN A 424 -12.84 -21.42 36.88
C ASN A 424 -13.85 -20.82 35.86
N LEU A 425 -13.57 -20.69 34.56
CA LEU A 425 -13.57 -21.81 33.60
C LEU A 425 -12.99 -21.38 32.24
N ALA A 426 -12.31 -22.34 31.61
CA ALA A 426 -11.68 -22.30 30.30
C ALA A 426 -12.64 -22.10 29.10
N SER A 427 -12.08 -21.55 28.00
CA SER A 427 -11.94 -22.23 26.69
C SER A 427 -11.91 -21.20 25.55
N SER A 428 -10.70 -20.86 25.11
CA SER A 428 -10.44 -20.03 23.93
C SER A 428 -10.44 -20.90 22.67
N ASP A 429 -11.24 -20.51 21.68
CA ASP A 429 -11.10 -20.97 20.29
C ASP A 429 -10.61 -19.78 19.45
N SER A 430 -9.35 -19.84 19.05
CA SER A 430 -8.64 -18.73 18.42
C SER A 430 -8.93 -18.68 16.91
N THR A 431 -9.85 -17.81 16.50
CA THR A 431 -9.91 -17.37 15.10
C THR A 431 -9.22 -16.02 14.99
N LYS A 432 -8.08 -15.98 14.29
CA LYS A 432 -7.28 -14.78 13.97
C LYS A 432 -8.17 -13.68 13.36
N GLY A 433 -8.60 -12.74 14.20
CA GLY A 433 -9.30 -11.53 13.81
C GLY A 433 -8.30 -10.46 13.42
N ARG A 434 -8.28 -10.09 12.15
CA ARG A 434 -7.65 -8.87 11.65
C ARG A 434 -8.44 -7.68 12.21
N ILE A 435 -7.95 -7.07 13.29
CA ILE A 435 -8.56 -5.87 13.88
C ILE A 435 -8.31 -4.71 12.92
N VAL A 436 -9.39 -4.20 12.33
CA VAL A 436 -9.41 -2.91 11.63
C VAL A 436 -9.65 -1.86 12.71
N LEU A 437 -8.58 -1.24 13.23
CA LEU A 437 -8.70 -0.04 14.05
C LEU A 437 -8.89 1.14 13.10
N ALA A 438 -10.15 1.42 12.75
CA ALA A 438 -10.55 2.64 12.08
C ALA A 438 -11.47 3.42 13.03
N GLY A 439 -11.10 4.65 13.34
CA GLY A 439 -12.03 5.71 13.76
C GLY A 439 -12.12 5.99 15.25
N ASP A 440 -12.60 5.05 16.08
CA ASP A 440 -13.31 5.42 17.31
C ASP A 440 -12.67 5.02 18.66
N SER A 441 -11.45 4.47 18.69
CA SER A 441 -10.79 4.02 19.94
C SER A 441 -9.64 4.93 20.41
N LEU A 442 -9.77 6.25 20.24
CA LEU A 442 -8.71 7.22 20.59
C LEU A 442 -8.69 7.66 22.07
N SER A 443 -9.54 7.10 22.95
CA SER A 443 -9.55 7.42 24.39
C SER A 443 -9.10 6.23 25.24
N ILE A 444 -7.86 5.79 25.03
CA ILE A 444 -7.23 4.79 25.89
C ILE A 444 -6.00 5.46 26.51
N ALA A 445 -5.92 5.46 27.84
CA ALA A 445 -4.74 5.87 28.58
C ALA A 445 -3.61 4.84 28.41
N PRO A 446 -2.32 5.25 28.37
CA PRO A 446 -1.19 4.33 28.28
C PRO A 446 -1.22 3.19 29.31
N ALA A 447 -1.64 3.46 30.54
CA ALA A 447 -1.72 2.45 31.62
C ALA A 447 -2.79 1.37 31.40
N SER A 448 -3.70 1.57 30.44
CA SER A 448 -4.73 0.58 30.09
C SER A 448 -4.24 -0.42 29.04
N VAL A 449 -3.05 -0.21 28.46
CA VAL A 449 -2.44 -1.13 27.50
C VAL A 449 -1.80 -2.28 28.27
N LEU A 450 -2.28 -3.51 28.05
CA LEU A 450 -1.79 -4.66 28.79
C LEU A 450 -0.43 -5.08 28.23
N PHE A 451 0.50 -5.40 29.13
CA PHE A 451 1.75 -6.04 28.73
C PHE A 451 1.46 -7.53 28.49
N ASN A 452 1.38 -7.92 27.22
CA ASN A 452 1.24 -9.31 26.84
C ASN A 452 2.52 -9.74 26.10
N GLU A 453 3.23 -10.72 26.64
CA GLU A 453 4.49 -11.24 26.07
C GLU A 453 4.33 -11.75 24.62
N VAL A 454 3.10 -12.06 24.20
CA VAL A 454 2.82 -12.68 22.89
C VAL A 454 2.36 -11.66 21.84
N TYR A 455 1.78 -10.53 22.27
CA TYR A 455 1.33 -9.44 21.40
C TYR A 455 1.65 -8.12 22.09
N ASP A 456 2.64 -7.40 21.57
CA ASP A 456 3.00 -6.14 22.18
C ASP A 456 2.01 -5.04 21.73
N GLU A 457 0.87 -5.01 22.44
CA GLU A 457 -0.21 -4.02 22.31
C GLU A 457 0.32 -2.58 22.39
N ARG A 458 1.52 -2.38 22.95
CA ARG A 458 2.20 -1.08 22.98
C ARG A 458 2.52 -0.57 21.60
N TRP A 459 2.97 -1.39 20.65
CA TRP A 459 3.25 -0.91 19.29
C TRP A 459 1.98 -0.53 18.56
N VAL A 460 0.89 -1.28 18.79
CA VAL A 460 -0.43 -0.94 18.24
C VAL A 460 -0.92 0.38 18.83
N PHE A 461 -0.75 0.56 20.13
CA PHE A 461 -1.08 1.82 20.81
C PHE A 461 -0.26 2.99 20.26
N LEU A 462 1.07 2.85 20.19
CA LEU A 462 1.98 3.89 19.69
C LEU A 462 1.60 4.29 18.25
N ARG A 463 1.41 3.34 17.33
CA ARG A 463 0.96 3.65 15.96
C ARG A 463 -0.42 4.32 15.91
N GLY A 464 -1.26 4.12 16.93
CA GLY A 464 -2.55 4.78 17.05
C GLY A 464 -2.48 6.22 17.54
N LEU A 465 -1.33 6.70 18.04
CA LEU A 465 -1.18 8.05 18.59
C LEU A 465 -1.05 9.13 17.51
N SER A 466 -0.53 8.80 16.33
CA SER A 466 -0.39 9.72 15.20
C SER A 466 -0.41 8.99 13.86
N MET A 467 -0.86 9.69 12.81
CA MET A 467 -0.80 9.25 11.41
C MET A 467 0.36 9.90 10.63
N ASP A 468 1.20 10.68 11.30
CA ASP A 468 2.38 11.30 10.71
C ASP A 468 3.39 10.23 10.26
N ASP A 469 3.87 10.34 9.02
CA ASP A 469 4.73 9.33 8.40
C ASP A 469 6.07 9.20 9.14
N ASN A 470 6.70 10.31 9.57
CA ASN A 470 7.96 10.29 10.30
C ASN A 470 7.79 9.68 11.70
N TYR A 471 6.66 9.95 12.35
CA TYR A 471 6.33 9.33 13.62
C TYR A 471 6.14 7.81 13.49
N LEU A 472 5.44 7.36 12.45
CA LEU A 472 5.26 5.93 12.19
C LEU A 472 6.60 5.24 11.88
N GLU A 473 7.46 5.88 11.10
CA GLU A 473 8.83 5.39 10.85
C GLU A 473 9.67 5.35 12.13
N LEU A 474 9.51 6.34 13.03
CA LEU A 474 10.15 6.33 14.35
C LEU A 474 9.65 5.18 15.22
N VAL A 475 8.36 4.84 15.17
CA VAL A 475 7.80 3.67 15.87
C VAL A 475 8.40 2.38 15.32
N ASP A 476 8.51 2.25 14.00
CA ASP A 476 9.13 1.10 13.32
C ASP A 476 10.61 0.95 13.71
N ALA A 477 11.41 2.01 13.60
CA ALA A 477 12.82 2.00 13.98
C ALA A 477 13.00 1.63 15.47
N THR A 478 12.14 2.15 16.34
CA THR A 478 12.19 1.83 17.77
C THR A 478 11.83 0.37 18.05
N GLN A 479 10.94 -0.23 17.24
CA GLN A 479 10.59 -1.65 17.31
C GLN A 479 11.76 -2.54 16.87
N ASP A 480 12.49 -2.15 15.83
CA ASP A 480 13.70 -2.84 15.37
C ASP A 480 14.82 -2.76 16.42
N LEU A 481 14.98 -1.60 17.07
CA LEU A 481 15.91 -1.41 18.17
C LEU A 481 15.55 -2.30 19.38
N ALA A 482 14.27 -2.44 19.70
CA ALA A 482 13.78 -3.31 20.78
C ALA A 482 14.07 -4.79 20.53
N THR A 483 13.98 -5.22 19.27
CA THR A 483 14.28 -6.60 18.88
C THR A 483 15.77 -6.95 19.05
N SER A 484 16.64 -5.93 19.14
CA SER A 484 18.10 -6.10 19.26
C SER A 484 18.63 -5.99 20.70
N SER A 485 17.80 -5.67 21.71
CA SER A 485 18.26 -5.32 23.06
C SER A 485 17.58 -6.17 24.15
N GLU A 486 18.34 -7.01 24.87
CA GLU A 486 17.81 -7.98 25.86
C GLU A 486 17.60 -7.44 27.30
N GLN A 487 17.92 -6.18 27.60
CA GLN A 487 17.78 -5.66 28.98
C GLN A 487 16.90 -4.40 29.06
N MET A 488 15.86 -4.49 29.90
CA MET A 488 14.97 -3.38 30.26
C MET A 488 15.24 -2.95 31.70
N THR A 489 15.86 -1.79 31.90
CA THR A 489 15.85 -1.11 33.20
C THR A 489 15.35 0.32 32.98
N ASP A 490 14.17 0.62 33.54
CA ASP A 490 13.55 1.93 33.44
C ASP A 490 14.11 2.85 34.54
N HIS A 491 15.10 3.67 34.18
CA HIS A 491 15.75 4.61 35.10
C HIS A 491 15.63 6.07 34.65
N SER A 492 14.62 6.40 33.85
CA SER A 492 14.54 7.73 33.25
C SER A 492 13.62 8.69 34.01
N ASP A 493 14.12 9.89 34.29
CA ASP A 493 13.38 11.05 34.80
C ASP A 493 12.47 11.68 33.72
N TRP A 494 11.61 10.88 33.08
CA TRP A 494 10.62 11.38 32.12
C TRP A 494 9.44 12.06 32.83
N PRO A 495 8.76 13.03 32.17
CA PRO A 495 7.47 13.52 32.64
C PRO A 495 6.52 12.35 32.91
N SER A 496 5.69 12.46 33.95
CA SER A 496 4.78 11.37 34.37
C SER A 496 3.83 10.91 33.26
N TRP A 497 3.48 11.80 32.35
CA TRP A 497 2.60 11.54 31.19
C TRP A 497 3.29 10.88 30.00
N ALA A 498 4.63 10.88 29.96
CA ALA A 498 5.44 10.17 28.98
C ALA A 498 5.88 8.78 29.51
N LYS A 499 5.08 8.19 30.41
CA LYS A 499 5.32 6.88 31.00
C LYS A 499 4.11 5.97 30.78
N TRP A 500 4.35 4.67 30.63
CA TRP A 500 3.28 3.68 30.52
C TRP A 500 2.39 3.61 31.76
N SER A 501 2.84 4.12 32.91
CA SER A 501 2.03 4.26 34.12
C SER A 501 1.00 5.40 34.07
N TRP A 502 0.97 6.21 32.99
CA TRP A 502 0.04 7.32 32.85
C TRP A 502 -1.40 6.82 32.69
N ARG A 503 -2.27 7.19 33.64
CA ARG A 503 -3.65 6.67 33.75
C ARG A 503 -4.72 7.57 33.14
N HIS A 504 -4.34 8.71 32.58
CA HIS A 504 -5.29 9.67 32.05
C HIS A 504 -5.29 9.67 30.53
N ASP A 505 -6.45 9.94 29.95
CA ASP A 505 -6.61 10.01 28.50
C ASP A 505 -5.99 11.28 27.92
N TYR A 506 -5.96 12.36 28.70
CA TYR A 506 -5.46 13.69 28.33
C TYR A 506 -4.11 14.01 28.97
N LEU A 507 -3.41 15.00 28.44
CA LEU A 507 -2.19 15.49 29.06
C LEU A 507 -2.50 16.30 30.33
N PRO A 508 -1.55 16.44 31.26
CA PRO A 508 -1.74 17.23 32.47
C PRO A 508 -2.08 18.69 32.17
N LYS A 509 -3.02 19.24 32.94
CA LYS A 509 -3.51 20.62 32.82
C LYS A 509 -2.39 21.68 32.77
N ASP A 510 -1.28 21.48 33.47
CA ASP A 510 -0.15 22.41 33.48
C ASP A 510 0.60 22.50 32.14
N ILE A 511 0.58 21.43 31.33
CA ILE A 511 1.05 21.48 29.94
C ILE A 511 0.13 22.37 29.10
N HIS A 512 -1.17 22.39 29.44
CA HIS A 512 -2.18 23.20 28.75
C HIS A 512 -2.15 24.70 29.11
N GLU A 513 -1.75 25.04 30.32
CA GLU A 513 -1.76 26.43 30.80
C GLU A 513 -0.46 27.19 30.50
N SER A 514 0.60 26.50 30.05
CA SER A 514 1.92 27.11 29.87
C SER A 514 2.65 26.63 28.62
N GLN A 515 2.65 27.47 27.58
CA GLN A 515 3.47 27.25 26.37
C GLN A 515 4.95 26.98 26.72
N LYS A 516 5.48 27.66 27.74
CA LYS A 516 6.86 27.44 28.21
C LYS A 516 7.09 26.03 28.75
N MET A 517 6.14 25.46 29.50
CA MET A 517 6.24 24.10 30.03
C MET A 517 6.14 23.05 28.93
N LEU A 518 5.26 23.29 27.97
CA LEU A 518 5.08 22.48 26.78
C LEU A 518 6.35 22.48 25.92
N GLU A 519 6.90 23.65 25.57
CA GLU A 519 8.16 23.79 24.84
C GLU A 519 9.34 23.17 25.59
N ALA A 520 9.41 23.35 26.91
CA ALA A 520 10.44 22.71 27.74
C ALA A 520 10.32 21.18 27.72
N SER A 521 9.10 20.65 27.73
CA SER A 521 8.85 19.21 27.64
C SER A 521 9.21 18.66 26.28
N LEU A 522 8.83 19.34 25.19
CA LEU A 522 9.21 18.97 23.83
C LEU A 522 10.73 19.02 23.67
N LYS A 523 11.38 20.08 24.14
CA LYS A 523 12.84 20.19 24.13
C LYS A 523 13.50 19.02 24.88
N LYS A 524 12.96 18.65 26.04
CA LYS A 524 13.46 17.52 26.84
C LYS A 524 13.33 16.18 26.10
N LEU A 525 12.21 15.95 25.40
CA LEU A 525 12.02 14.76 24.56
C LEU A 525 12.95 14.76 23.35
N ARG A 526 13.11 15.91 22.69
CA ARG A 526 13.97 16.10 21.52
C ARG A 526 15.44 15.88 21.82
N THR A 527 15.93 16.36 22.96
CA THR A 527 17.34 16.21 23.37
C THR A 527 17.56 15.01 24.28
N ALA A 528 16.65 14.04 24.26
CA ALA A 528 16.77 12.82 25.04
C ALA A 528 18.03 12.05 24.65
N ASN A 529 18.81 11.62 25.64
CA ASN A 529 19.92 10.69 25.38
C ASN A 529 19.35 9.29 25.19
N ILE A 530 19.04 8.94 23.94
CA ILE A 530 18.56 7.62 23.57
C ILE A 530 19.78 6.72 23.41
N SER A 531 19.85 5.68 24.24
CA SER A 531 20.95 4.72 24.24
C SER A 531 20.47 3.27 24.07
N ASN A 532 19.17 3.02 24.26
CA ASN A 532 18.57 1.70 24.14
C ASN A 532 17.07 1.82 23.79
N ALA A 533 16.46 0.67 23.53
CA ALA A 533 15.05 0.60 23.18
C ALA A 533 14.11 1.14 24.27
N THR A 534 14.44 0.97 25.55
CA THR A 534 13.57 1.42 26.66
C THR A 534 13.48 2.94 26.72
N SER A 535 14.62 3.63 26.57
CA SER A 535 14.65 5.09 26.50
C SER A 535 13.98 5.59 25.22
N ALA A 536 14.21 4.93 24.08
CA ALA A 536 13.53 5.26 22.82
C ALA A 536 12.00 5.14 22.95
N ILE A 537 11.47 4.02 23.46
CA ILE A 537 10.02 3.78 23.62
C ILE A 537 9.36 4.89 24.45
N SER A 538 10.01 5.33 25.53
CA SER A 538 9.47 6.38 26.40
C SER A 538 9.41 7.74 25.68
N VAL A 539 10.43 8.06 24.87
CA VAL A 539 10.44 9.28 24.05
C VAL A 539 9.36 9.21 22.97
N VAL A 540 9.23 8.07 22.28
CA VAL A 540 8.20 7.84 21.24
C VAL A 540 6.78 7.92 21.83
N LEU A 541 6.57 7.40 23.04
CA LEU A 541 5.31 7.56 23.77
C LEU A 541 5.04 9.04 24.05
N GLY A 542 6.01 9.77 24.58
CA GLY A 542 5.87 11.21 24.87
C GLY A 542 5.53 12.03 23.61
N LEU A 543 6.25 11.82 22.51
CA LEU A 543 6.00 12.51 21.24
C LEU A 543 4.62 12.15 20.66
N GLY A 544 4.23 10.88 20.71
CA GLY A 544 2.91 10.44 20.26
C GLY A 544 1.77 11.03 21.09
N MET A 545 1.94 11.09 22.41
CA MET A 545 0.97 11.73 23.30
C MET A 545 0.80 13.22 22.99
N LEU A 546 1.90 13.93 22.65
CA LEU A 546 1.84 15.32 22.19
C LEU A 546 1.10 15.46 20.86
N PHE A 547 1.34 14.58 19.88
CA PHE A 547 0.61 14.59 18.60
C PHE A 547 -0.89 14.38 18.80
N ARG A 548 -1.25 13.38 19.61
CA ARG A 548 -2.65 13.08 19.94
C ARG A 548 -3.32 14.29 20.57
N GLU A 549 -2.63 14.98 21.48
CA GLU A 549 -3.19 16.15 22.15
C GLU A 549 -3.27 17.36 21.22
N CYS A 550 -2.27 17.60 20.35
CA CYS A 550 -2.34 18.62 19.30
C CYS A 550 -3.56 18.40 18.41
N LYS A 551 -3.76 17.16 17.96
CA LYS A 551 -4.90 16.78 17.13
C LYS A 551 -6.23 17.08 17.82
N ARG A 552 -6.39 16.66 19.08
CA ARG A 552 -7.62 16.91 19.86
C ARG A 552 -7.91 18.39 20.03
N VAL A 553 -6.89 19.23 20.17
CA VAL A 553 -7.05 20.67 20.36
C VAL A 553 -7.40 21.36 19.04
N ILE A 554 -6.80 20.92 17.93
CA ILE A 554 -7.13 21.40 16.58
C ILE A 554 -8.56 20.99 16.18
N GLU A 555 -8.98 19.78 16.56
CA GLU A 555 -10.31 19.23 16.30
C GLU A 555 -11.33 19.56 17.40
N TYR A 556 -10.98 20.39 18.40
CA TYR A 556 -11.88 20.70 19.51
C TYR A 556 -13.01 21.64 19.06
N GLU A 557 -14.23 21.14 19.10
CA GLU A 557 -15.46 21.93 18.94
C GLU A 557 -16.29 21.81 20.22
N GLU A 558 -16.64 22.94 20.85
CA GLU A 558 -17.27 22.97 22.18
C GLU A 558 -18.62 22.21 22.21
N ASP A 559 -19.35 22.21 21.10
CA ASP A 559 -20.64 21.55 20.93
C ASP A 559 -20.55 20.07 20.54
N GLU A 560 -19.41 19.61 20.01
CA GLU A 560 -19.17 18.20 19.66
C GLU A 560 -18.31 17.46 20.71
N ALA A 561 -17.69 18.18 21.65
CA ALA A 561 -16.81 17.61 22.65
C ALA A 561 -17.54 16.62 23.59
N PRO A 562 -17.00 15.40 23.80
CA PRO A 562 -17.47 14.48 24.82
C PRO A 562 -17.62 15.12 26.21
N LEU A 563 -18.58 14.64 27.01
CA LEU A 563 -18.85 15.17 28.35
C LEU A 563 -17.67 15.03 29.32
N ASP A 564 -16.74 14.12 29.04
CA ASP A 564 -15.52 13.88 29.81
C ASP A 564 -14.31 14.67 29.29
N THR A 565 -14.46 15.46 28.23
CA THR A 565 -13.40 16.32 27.70
C THR A 565 -13.09 17.45 28.68
N PRO A 566 -11.83 17.57 29.14
CA PRO A 566 -11.46 18.59 30.11
C PRO A 566 -11.64 20.02 29.57
N ALA A 567 -12.28 20.89 30.36
CA ALA A 567 -12.53 22.29 30.00
C ALA A 567 -11.26 23.12 29.70
N TYR A 568 -10.08 22.67 30.14
CA TYR A 568 -8.82 23.34 29.83
C TYR A 568 -8.37 23.15 28.37
N LEU A 569 -8.90 22.16 27.64
CA LEU A 569 -8.58 21.98 26.22
C LEU A 569 -9.10 23.12 25.36
N ALA A 570 -10.29 23.64 25.69
CA ALA A 570 -10.92 24.77 24.99
C ALA A 570 -10.08 26.05 25.02
N ASN A 571 -9.22 26.19 26.03
CA ASN A 571 -8.41 27.39 26.26
C ASN A 571 -6.95 27.20 25.84
N PHE A 572 -6.63 26.10 25.18
CA PHE A 572 -5.24 25.73 24.97
C PHE A 572 -4.61 26.46 23.76
N VAL A 573 -3.44 27.05 24.00
CA VAL A 573 -2.62 27.77 23.01
C VAL A 573 -1.75 26.76 22.21
N PHE A 574 -2.38 25.84 21.49
CA PHE A 574 -1.68 25.15 20.40
C PHE A 574 -1.97 25.88 19.10
N ASP A 575 -0.91 26.32 18.44
CA ASP A 575 -0.98 26.80 17.06
C ASP A 575 -0.33 25.78 16.12
N LEU A 576 -0.56 25.97 14.81
CA LEU A 576 0.09 25.15 13.79
C LEU A 576 1.62 25.23 13.89
N SER A 577 2.18 26.31 14.43
CA SER A 577 3.63 26.47 14.61
C SER A 577 4.21 25.42 15.56
N PHE A 578 3.51 25.10 16.66
CA PHE A 578 3.97 24.03 17.55
C PHE A 578 3.94 22.66 16.87
N LEU A 579 2.93 22.37 16.05
CA LEU A 579 2.86 21.09 15.33
C LEU A 579 4.10 20.89 14.46
N HIS A 580 4.57 21.94 13.77
CA HIS A 580 5.82 21.91 13.00
C HIS A 580 7.06 21.70 13.90
N LEU A 581 7.08 22.30 15.10
CA LEU A 581 8.16 22.05 16.08
C LEU A 581 8.17 20.59 16.56
N LEU A 582 6.99 20.00 16.75
CA LEU A 582 6.82 18.60 17.13
C LEU A 582 7.28 17.66 16.01
N GLU A 583 6.87 17.91 14.76
CA GLU A 583 7.34 17.18 13.58
C GLU A 583 8.87 17.25 13.44
N GLY A 584 9.45 18.43 13.64
CA GLY A 584 10.91 18.61 13.64
C GLY A 584 11.60 17.80 14.76
N ALA A 585 11.01 17.76 15.96
CA ALA A 585 11.54 16.96 17.06
C ALA A 585 11.47 15.45 16.77
N VAL A 586 10.42 14.99 16.11
CA VAL A 586 10.25 13.58 15.69
C VAL A 586 11.32 13.19 14.68
N SER A 587 11.59 14.04 13.68
CA SER A 587 12.64 13.80 12.68
C SER A 587 14.04 13.72 13.30
N ASP A 588 14.35 14.59 14.27
CA ASP A 588 15.63 14.56 15.00
C ASP A 588 15.79 13.29 15.84
N VAL A 589 14.72 12.87 16.52
CA VAL A 589 14.71 11.65 17.33
C VAL A 589 14.81 10.41 16.45
N LEU A 590 14.09 10.38 15.33
CA LEU A 590 14.20 9.32 14.32
C LEU A 590 15.63 9.17 13.81
N SER A 591 16.26 10.27 13.42
CA SER A 591 17.65 10.28 12.97
C SER A 591 18.60 9.72 14.03
N SER A 592 18.35 10.04 15.31
CA SER A 592 19.13 9.53 16.44
C SER A 592 18.95 8.03 16.65
N VAL A 593 17.71 7.52 16.61
CA VAL A 593 17.39 6.10 16.75
C VAL A 593 17.98 5.27 15.61
N VAL A 594 17.83 5.72 14.37
CA VAL A 594 18.41 5.06 13.18
C VAL A 594 19.93 4.96 13.30
N GLY A 595 20.60 6.05 13.73
CA GLY A 595 22.04 6.04 13.94
C GLY A 595 22.50 5.01 14.98
N ILE A 596 21.71 4.76 16.04
CA ILE A 596 22.02 3.72 17.03
C ILE A 596 21.90 2.32 16.41
N ILE A 597 20.84 2.09 15.63
CA ILE A 597 20.62 0.79 14.96
C ILE A 597 21.76 0.50 13.98
N GLU A 598 22.17 1.50 13.20
CA GLU A 598 23.32 1.40 12.29
C GLU A 598 24.63 1.06 13.03
N LEU A 599 24.89 1.72 14.16
CA LEU A 599 26.06 1.40 15.00
C LEU A 599 25.99 -0.03 15.55
N GLN A 600 24.84 -0.47 16.06
CA GLN A 600 24.65 -1.85 16.55
C GLN A 600 24.79 -2.90 15.45
N MET A 601 24.36 -2.59 14.22
CA MET A 601 24.56 -3.49 13.08
C MET A 601 26.03 -3.58 12.69
N ARG A 602 26.76 -2.46 12.73
CA ARG A 602 28.21 -2.41 12.47
C ARG A 602 28.99 -3.19 13.52
N ASP A 603 28.67 -3.02 14.80
CA ASP A 603 29.35 -3.74 15.90
C ASP A 603 29.13 -5.26 15.78
N ARG A 604 27.92 -5.71 15.44
CA ARG A 604 27.64 -7.13 15.18
C ARG A 604 28.41 -7.66 13.97
N TYR A 605 28.54 -6.86 12.91
CA TYR A 605 29.32 -7.26 11.74
C TYR A 605 30.81 -7.45 12.08
N LEU A 606 31.40 -6.51 12.83
CA LEU A 606 32.79 -6.60 13.27
C LEU A 606 33.01 -7.80 14.22
N GLN A 607 32.07 -8.06 15.13
CA GLN A 607 32.16 -9.19 16.05
C GLN A 607 32.11 -10.53 15.30
N ASN A 608 31.25 -10.65 14.27
CA ASN A 608 31.22 -11.84 13.41
C ASN A 608 32.53 -12.02 12.63
N GLU A 609 33.16 -10.94 12.14
CA GLU A 609 34.48 -11.04 11.48
C GLU A 609 35.60 -11.47 12.44
N GLU A 610 35.54 -11.07 13.71
CA GLU A 610 36.48 -11.52 14.75
C GLU A 610 36.27 -12.99 15.11
N ASP A 611 35.02 -13.44 15.21
CA ASP A 611 34.65 -14.83 15.49
C ASP A 611 35.06 -15.75 14.33
N GLU A 612 34.82 -15.36 13.07
CA GLU A 612 35.27 -16.11 11.88
C GLU A 612 36.80 -16.21 11.80
N ASN A 613 37.52 -15.12 12.14
CA ASN A 613 38.98 -15.11 12.16
C ASN A 613 39.58 -15.96 13.30
N THR A 614 38.90 -16.05 14.44
CA THR A 614 39.35 -16.89 15.57
C THR A 614 39.04 -18.36 15.35
N GLU A 615 37.89 -18.70 14.77
CA GLU A 615 37.59 -20.08 14.33
C GLU A 615 38.54 -20.53 13.22
N GLY A 616 38.87 -19.67 12.25
CA GLY A 616 39.86 -19.97 11.22
C GLY A 616 41.25 -20.28 11.79
N LYS A 617 41.70 -19.51 12.80
CA LYS A 617 42.97 -19.76 13.48
C LYS A 617 42.95 -21.03 14.34
N GLN A 618 41.84 -21.35 15.02
CA GLN A 618 41.71 -22.61 15.75
C GLN A 618 41.69 -23.84 14.81
N GLY A 619 41.03 -23.71 13.65
CA GLY A 619 41.05 -24.75 12.61
C GLY A 619 42.45 -25.01 12.06
N GLU A 620 43.24 -23.96 11.79
CA GLU A 620 44.61 -24.09 11.29
C GLU A 620 45.57 -24.69 12.33
N VAL A 621 45.39 -24.37 13.62
CA VAL A 621 46.17 -24.97 14.71
C VAL A 621 45.80 -26.45 14.89
N SER A 622 44.52 -26.80 14.80
CA SER A 622 44.05 -28.19 14.88
C SER A 622 44.59 -29.06 13.73
N ALA A 623 44.60 -28.53 12.50
CA ALA A 623 45.17 -29.23 11.34
C ALA A 623 46.67 -29.49 11.50
N LYS A 624 47.44 -28.51 11.98
CA LYS A 624 48.89 -28.68 12.23
C LYS A 624 49.18 -29.69 13.33
N VAL A 625 48.34 -29.79 14.36
CA VAL A 625 48.49 -30.81 15.42
C VAL A 625 48.21 -32.21 14.87
N GLN A 626 47.19 -32.38 14.03
CA GLN A 626 46.89 -33.67 13.40
C GLN A 626 48.01 -34.13 12.44
N ASP A 627 48.60 -33.21 11.66
CA ASP A 627 49.71 -33.53 10.77
C ASP A 627 50.95 -33.98 11.57
N ILE A 628 51.24 -33.34 12.72
CA ILE A 628 52.35 -33.72 13.60
C ILE A 628 52.10 -35.11 14.24
N GLU A 629 50.88 -35.39 14.71
CA GLU A 629 50.55 -36.71 15.28
C GLU A 629 50.67 -37.83 14.23
N MET A 630 50.25 -37.56 12.99
CA MET A 630 50.33 -38.53 11.89
C MET A 630 51.78 -38.81 11.43
N GLU A 631 52.66 -37.81 11.49
CA GLU A 631 54.10 -38.02 11.26
C GLU A 631 54.75 -38.84 12.39
N GLN A 632 54.37 -38.58 13.65
CA GLN A 632 54.89 -39.36 14.79
C GLN A 632 54.43 -40.83 14.78
N GLU A 633 53.21 -41.12 14.31
CA GLU A 633 52.76 -42.51 14.10
C GLU A 633 53.56 -43.21 13.00
N LYS A 634 53.84 -42.53 11.89
CA LYS A 634 54.64 -43.09 10.79
C LYS A 634 56.10 -43.34 11.19
N GLU A 635 56.69 -42.52 12.05
CA GLU A 635 58.03 -42.79 12.59
C GLU A 635 58.03 -44.01 13.51
N LYS A 636 57.03 -44.15 14.40
CA LYS A 636 56.91 -45.34 15.25
C LYS A 636 56.70 -46.63 14.46
N GLU A 637 55.95 -46.57 13.37
CA GLU A 637 55.72 -47.74 12.51
C GLU A 637 57.00 -48.16 11.77
N LYS A 638 57.83 -47.18 11.34
CA LYS A 638 59.14 -47.47 10.74
C LYS A 638 60.15 -48.06 11.73
N ASP A 639 60.15 -47.59 12.98
CA ASP A 639 61.04 -48.13 14.00
C ASP A 639 60.67 -49.57 14.39
N ALA A 640 59.37 -49.91 14.35
CA ALA A 640 58.89 -51.27 14.60
C ALA A 640 59.27 -52.25 13.46
N GLU A 641 59.35 -51.78 12.21
CA GLU A 641 59.74 -52.59 11.04
C GLU A 641 61.25 -52.89 10.98
N VAL A 642 62.08 -52.18 11.77
CA VAL A 642 63.54 -52.38 11.83
C VAL A 642 63.96 -53.35 12.95
N GLU A 643 63.06 -53.65 13.90
CA GLU A 643 63.29 -54.64 14.97
C GLU A 643 62.79 -56.06 14.63
N GLU A 644 62.17 -56.27 13.47
CA GLU A 644 61.77 -57.59 12.93
C GLU A 644 62.76 -58.07 11.85
#